data_AF-A0A8H6DGN0-F1
#
_entry.id   AF-A0A8H6DGN0-F1
#
_cell.length_a   1.000
_cell.length_b   1.000
_cell.length_c   1.000
_cell.angle_alpha   90.00
_cell.angle_beta   90.00
_cell.angle_gamma   90.00
#
_symmetry.space_group_name_H-M   'P 1'
#
loop_
_entity.id
_entity.type
_entity.pdbx_description
1 polymer ?
#
loop_
_entity_poly.entity_id
_entity_poly.type
_entity_poly.pdbx_seq_one_letter_code
_entity_poly.pdbx_strand_id
1 'polypeptide(L)'
;MQQHHQPISQKAPTGSEAVTSLSDQIACMKVQTEESATASTTSDHAAPSSLPPCPRARRIGYSRIWVHLRGTPGYCICECCYQDYIATSSLKDYFEVLELSGDPAVSCTFWIPRIKNVLWPEAVQTNSVEKLSMFLNRLINLKHCSPGVEVGYSAGTVIYRMSNHDIEGFNVCESCYELYVIGTAFENRFCRQEDLKGTTTVVCHMGYSYTSQSVARFAKLGNWNAFVEGAYERLIQPDCLGTAVQADNGAWLELSPGVADLFVTCKACYMDYLANGNFANAYVASLPPPGPDHQWTCALSQLSVRWALEAANSRQDHAVFIAAVRVISGLLPCTSAGIAGGRWFSLVRECPRFSICEGCYAGAIQSRGLGYLFFEIPWSPEELQTAVLCSFCPAAPRFERLREKLYEAIDTGNFDVFSDFAVKFARVPVCPRIGAWQNVKWWGYPGLLFCEECYYEFVAGTRLGHSLPINEAIYKEYQICQIWSPRMRGLWKEVCEAGQPGSADSDNALAGFKSFAAHRMSVYDQTIRQIEFLKRMQAIKNQDAAFQGLMSVQYQGIGGIASWGFQGDRKSGNNSIGWWDNRYNAEARRRLDVMHSGFQDAESMSREIPSLKNLSFSATIPHEEPTPNGVHFALLDIDDLRLDKIFVFLE
;
A
#
# COMPACT_ATOMS: atom_id res chain seq x y z
N MET A 1 36.99 -51.84 0.40
CA MET A 1 37.16 -53.31 0.57
C MET A 1 37.37 -53.58 2.05
N GLN A 2 36.87 -54.73 2.56
CA GLN A 2 37.21 -55.40 3.84
C GLN A 2 37.23 -54.55 5.14
N GLN A 3 36.35 -54.81 6.14
CA GLN A 3 36.40 -55.92 7.13
C GLN A 3 37.65 -55.87 8.02
N HIS A 4 37.64 -56.17 9.31
CA HIS A 4 36.64 -56.39 10.37
C HIS A 4 37.44 -56.48 11.70
N HIS A 5 36.85 -56.22 12.88
CA HIS A 5 36.79 -57.22 13.97
C HIS A 5 36.09 -56.75 15.26
N GLN A 6 35.04 -57.48 15.63
CA GLN A 6 34.56 -57.80 16.99
C GLN A 6 35.02 -59.26 17.30
N PRO A 7 34.82 -59.92 18.49
CA PRO A 7 33.65 -59.95 19.42
C PRO A 7 34.04 -59.43 20.84
N ILE A 8 33.51 -59.79 22.04
CA ILE A 8 32.64 -60.86 22.63
C ILE A 8 31.78 -60.17 23.74
N SER A 9 30.44 -60.35 23.83
CA SER A 9 29.69 -61.31 24.70
C SER A 9 30.20 -61.43 26.16
N GLN A 10 29.40 -61.59 27.21
CA GLN A 10 27.95 -61.87 27.42
C GLN A 10 27.58 -61.35 28.85
N LYS A 11 26.42 -61.52 29.53
CA LYS A 11 25.22 -62.37 29.42
C LYS A 11 24.03 -61.72 30.19
N ALA A 12 22.88 -62.41 30.25
CA ALA A 12 21.69 -62.08 31.06
C ALA A 12 21.17 -63.33 31.83
N PRO A 13 20.06 -63.22 32.58
CA PRO A 13 19.06 -64.30 32.50
C PRO A 13 17.58 -63.84 32.49
N THR A 14 16.75 -64.59 31.74
CA THR A 14 15.32 -64.95 31.95
C THR A 14 14.27 -63.87 32.32
N GLY A 15 13.08 -63.77 31.69
CA GLY A 15 12.53 -64.41 30.49
C GLY A 15 11.32 -65.34 30.71
N SER A 16 10.15 -64.97 30.16
CA SER A 16 9.02 -65.86 29.81
C SER A 16 8.09 -65.17 28.79
N GLU A 17 7.55 -65.92 27.84
CA GLU A 17 6.74 -65.39 26.72
C GLU A 17 5.23 -65.45 26.97
N ALA A 18 4.47 -64.55 26.35
CA ALA A 18 3.06 -64.74 26.02
C ALA A 18 2.69 -63.90 24.79
N VAL A 19 2.19 -64.54 23.73
CA VAL A 19 1.72 -63.88 22.50
C VAL A 19 0.21 -64.05 22.39
N THR A 20 -0.54 -62.94 22.43
CA THR A 20 -1.99 -62.95 22.20
C THR A 20 -2.44 -61.74 21.38
N SER A 21 -3.02 -62.06 20.22
CA SER A 21 -4.06 -61.34 19.46
C SER A 21 -3.91 -59.84 19.13
N LEU A 22 -4.07 -59.54 17.84
CA LEU A 22 -4.20 -58.18 17.29
C LEU A 22 -5.57 -57.52 17.56
N SER A 23 -6.44 -58.14 18.38
CA SER A 23 -7.76 -57.62 18.73
C SER A 23 -7.73 -56.48 19.75
N ASP A 24 -6.82 -56.55 20.73
CA ASP A 24 -7.02 -55.84 22.00
C ASP A 24 -6.51 -54.38 21.93
N GLN A 25 -5.64 -54.08 20.97
CA GLN A 25 -5.19 -52.71 20.69
C GLN A 25 -6.27 -51.85 20.02
N ILE A 26 -7.32 -52.45 19.44
CA ILE A 26 -8.42 -51.72 18.80
C ILE A 26 -9.48 -51.27 19.82
N ALA A 27 -9.56 -51.91 20.99
CA ALA A 27 -10.52 -51.56 22.04
C ALA A 27 -10.14 -50.27 22.81
N CYS A 28 -8.84 -50.04 23.04
CA CYS A 28 -8.38 -48.94 23.89
C CYS A 28 -8.51 -47.54 23.24
N MET A 29 -8.71 -47.46 21.93
CA MET A 29 -8.88 -46.19 21.20
C MET A 29 -10.35 -45.76 21.00
N LYS A 30 -11.33 -46.44 21.66
CA LYS A 30 -12.77 -46.15 21.51
C LYS A 30 -13.52 -45.79 22.79
N VAL A 31 -12.83 -45.64 23.93
CA VAL A 31 -13.46 -45.38 25.25
C VAL A 31 -13.08 -44.00 25.82
N GLN A 32 -12.78 -43.03 24.95
CA GLN A 32 -12.59 -41.61 25.30
C GLN A 32 -13.30 -40.65 24.33
N THR A 33 -14.31 -41.15 23.60
CA THR A 33 -14.96 -40.42 22.49
C THR A 33 -16.47 -40.19 22.70
N GLU A 34 -17.08 -40.76 23.74
CA GLU A 34 -18.55 -40.79 23.92
C GLU A 34 -19.03 -40.44 25.34
N GLU A 35 -18.36 -39.53 26.07
CA GLU A 35 -18.86 -39.08 27.38
C GLU A 35 -18.59 -37.58 27.70
N SER A 36 -19.10 -36.68 26.85
CA SER A 36 -19.28 -35.23 27.18
C SER A 36 -20.33 -34.56 26.27
N ALA A 37 -21.44 -35.25 25.99
CA ALA A 37 -22.46 -34.81 25.02
C ALA A 37 -23.79 -34.34 25.64
N THR A 38 -23.77 -33.71 26.82
CA THR A 38 -24.93 -32.98 27.41
C THR A 38 -24.47 -31.94 28.44
N ALA A 39 -23.95 -30.79 27.98
CA ALA A 39 -23.69 -29.63 28.83
C ALA A 39 -23.96 -28.33 28.04
N SER A 40 -25.19 -27.84 28.10
CA SER A 40 -25.60 -26.58 27.47
C SER A 40 -25.03 -25.39 28.25
N THR A 41 -23.84 -24.94 27.86
CA THR A 41 -23.18 -23.77 28.44
C THR A 41 -22.84 -22.78 27.33
N THR A 42 -23.33 -21.56 27.44
CA THR A 42 -22.92 -20.44 26.58
C THR A 42 -21.46 -20.09 26.87
N SER A 43 -20.54 -20.52 26.01
CA SER A 43 -19.15 -20.04 26.06
C SER A 43 -19.07 -18.66 25.44
N ASP A 44 -19.30 -17.63 26.24
CA ASP A 44 -18.97 -16.26 25.86
C ASP A 44 -17.48 -16.21 25.48
N HIS A 45 -17.19 -15.97 24.21
CA HIS A 45 -15.84 -15.67 23.75
C HIS A 45 -15.49 -14.26 24.26
N ALA A 46 -15.03 -14.21 25.52
CA ALA A 46 -14.64 -12.98 26.18
C ALA A 46 -13.65 -12.20 25.30
N ALA A 47 -14.07 -11.02 24.84
CA ALA A 47 -13.21 -10.10 24.14
C ALA A 47 -11.94 -9.83 24.97
N PRO A 48 -10.77 -9.64 24.34
CA PRO A 48 -9.55 -9.34 25.09
C PRO A 48 -9.78 -8.09 25.94
N SER A 49 -9.73 -8.24 27.27
CA SER A 49 -10.16 -7.24 28.24
C SER A 49 -9.14 -6.09 28.42
N SER A 50 -8.46 -5.72 27.34
CA SER A 50 -7.46 -4.67 27.23
C SER A 50 -7.93 -3.69 26.17
N LEU A 51 -8.04 -2.41 26.56
CA LEU A 51 -8.44 -1.33 25.65
C LEU A 51 -7.57 -1.34 24.38
N PRO A 52 -8.18 -1.19 23.18
CA PRO A 52 -7.42 -1.22 21.95
C PRO A 52 -6.37 -0.09 21.91
N PRO A 53 -5.14 -0.38 21.43
CA PRO A 53 -4.03 0.54 21.55
C PRO A 53 -4.32 1.88 20.86
N CYS A 54 -3.61 2.91 21.31
CA CYS A 54 -3.64 4.22 20.67
C CYS A 54 -3.21 4.09 19.20
N PRO A 55 -4.05 4.50 18.22
CA PRO A 55 -3.71 4.41 16.80
C PRO A 55 -2.66 5.45 16.36
N ARG A 56 -2.28 6.38 17.25
CA ARG A 56 -1.30 7.44 16.99
C ARG A 56 -1.75 8.25 15.76
N ALA A 57 -0.90 8.35 14.73
CA ALA A 57 -1.20 9.01 13.47
C ALA A 57 -2.02 8.17 12.47
N ARG A 58 -2.27 6.87 12.72
CA ARG A 58 -3.13 6.04 11.87
C ARG A 58 -4.55 6.61 11.90
N ARG A 59 -5.06 6.98 10.73
CA ARG A 59 -6.48 7.35 10.56
C ARG A 59 -7.35 6.10 10.62
N ILE A 60 -8.51 6.23 11.26
CA ILE A 60 -9.48 5.19 11.55
C ILE A 60 -10.75 5.48 10.75
N GLY A 61 -11.09 4.58 9.83
CA GLY A 61 -12.23 4.70 8.92
C GLY A 61 -13.44 3.82 9.30
N TYR A 62 -13.58 3.47 10.58
CA TYR A 62 -14.59 2.56 11.11
C TYR A 62 -15.09 3.01 12.49
N SER A 63 -16.24 2.48 12.92
CA SER A 63 -16.85 2.92 14.18
C SER A 63 -15.95 2.63 15.38
N ARG A 64 -15.74 3.64 16.22
CA ARG A 64 -15.00 3.55 17.48
C ARG A 64 -15.44 4.66 18.42
N ILE A 65 -15.34 4.40 19.73
CA ILE A 65 -15.53 5.41 20.76
C ILE A 65 -14.33 6.37 20.75
N TRP A 66 -14.62 7.67 20.62
CA TRP A 66 -13.66 8.75 20.76
C TRP A 66 -14.06 9.67 21.90
N VAL A 67 -13.10 10.46 22.36
CA VAL A 67 -13.32 11.52 23.34
C VAL A 67 -12.80 12.83 22.76
N HIS A 68 -13.51 13.93 22.99
CA HIS A 68 -13.03 15.27 22.63
C HIS A 68 -13.23 16.27 23.77
N LEU A 69 -12.53 17.39 23.68
CA LEU A 69 -12.70 18.52 24.59
C LEU A 69 -13.93 19.32 24.15
N ARG A 70 -14.76 19.76 25.11
CA ARG A 70 -15.93 20.61 24.83
C ARG A 70 -15.52 21.90 24.12
N GLY A 71 -16.24 22.23 23.04
CA GLY A 71 -16.03 23.47 22.29
C GLY A 71 -14.84 23.48 21.33
N THR A 72 -14.10 22.36 21.15
CA THR A 72 -13.05 22.25 20.11
C THR A 72 -13.40 21.16 19.08
N PRO A 73 -14.17 21.50 18.02
CA PRO A 73 -14.52 20.52 16.98
C PRO A 73 -13.28 20.06 16.19
N GLY A 74 -13.31 18.84 15.67
CA GLY A 74 -12.25 18.27 14.80
C GLY A 74 -11.11 17.55 15.52
N TYR A 75 -11.15 17.40 16.85
CA TYR A 75 -10.12 16.71 17.63
C TYR A 75 -10.65 15.43 18.25
N CYS A 76 -9.87 14.36 18.14
CA CYS A 76 -10.28 13.03 18.58
C CYS A 76 -9.18 12.37 19.42
N ILE A 77 -9.52 12.03 20.65
CA ILE A 77 -8.67 11.31 21.60
C ILE A 77 -9.19 9.87 21.64
N CYS A 78 -8.34 8.91 21.35
CA CYS A 78 -8.75 7.50 21.44
C CYS A 78 -8.94 7.09 22.90
N GLU A 79 -9.84 6.15 23.14
CA GLU A 79 -10.19 5.63 24.46
C GLU A 79 -8.96 5.26 25.33
N CYS A 80 -7.96 4.55 24.78
CA CYS A 80 -6.70 4.24 25.47
C CYS A 80 -6.04 5.50 26.06
N CYS A 81 -5.81 6.55 25.25
CA CYS A 81 -5.22 7.80 25.76
C CYS A 81 -6.14 8.59 26.71
N TYR A 82 -7.46 8.44 26.61
CA TYR A 82 -8.37 9.00 27.61
C TYR A 82 -8.20 8.29 28.96
N GLN A 83 -8.19 6.96 28.99
CA GLN A 83 -8.06 6.17 30.22
C GLN A 83 -6.64 6.29 30.83
N ASP A 84 -5.60 6.27 30.01
CA ASP A 84 -4.19 6.38 30.43
C ASP A 84 -3.84 7.75 31.07
N TYR A 85 -4.48 8.85 30.62
CA TYR A 85 -4.02 10.21 30.94
C TYR A 85 -5.10 11.19 31.45
N ILE A 86 -6.38 10.96 31.16
CA ILE A 86 -7.45 11.96 31.34
C ILE A 86 -8.51 11.52 32.36
N ALA A 87 -8.95 10.25 32.33
CA ALA A 87 -10.05 9.73 33.15
C ALA A 87 -9.83 9.86 34.66
N THR A 88 -8.57 9.80 35.10
CA THR A 88 -8.13 9.97 36.50
C THR A 88 -7.86 11.42 36.91
N SER A 89 -7.93 12.37 35.98
CA SER A 89 -7.65 13.79 36.23
C SER A 89 -8.89 14.56 36.73
N SER A 90 -8.65 15.67 37.42
CA SER A 90 -9.67 16.67 37.74
C SER A 90 -10.31 17.35 36.52
N LEU A 91 -9.71 17.20 35.34
CA LEU A 91 -10.17 17.82 34.10
C LEU A 91 -11.06 16.90 33.25
N LYS A 92 -11.29 15.65 33.65
CA LYS A 92 -12.10 14.67 32.90
C LYS A 92 -13.47 15.23 32.49
N ASP A 93 -14.08 16.06 33.32
CA ASP A 93 -15.46 16.55 33.15
C ASP A 93 -15.58 17.69 32.10
N TYR A 94 -14.45 18.19 31.57
CA TYR A 94 -14.40 19.07 30.39
C TYR A 94 -14.48 18.29 29.06
N PHE A 95 -14.30 16.98 29.10
CA PHE A 95 -14.33 16.11 27.92
C PHE A 95 -15.71 15.46 27.77
N GLU A 96 -16.01 15.05 26.54
CA GLU A 96 -17.23 14.31 26.22
C GLU A 96 -16.97 13.19 25.22
N VAL A 97 -17.79 12.14 25.32
CA VAL A 97 -17.67 10.90 24.56
C VAL A 97 -18.48 11.04 23.28
N LEU A 98 -17.86 10.69 22.15
CA LEU A 98 -18.45 10.78 20.82
C LEU A 98 -18.20 9.45 20.09
N GLU A 99 -19.29 8.77 19.72
CA GLU A 99 -19.22 7.65 18.79
C GLU A 99 -19.15 8.21 17.36
N LEU A 100 -18.05 7.95 16.67
CA LEU A 100 -17.87 8.34 15.26
C LEU A 100 -17.94 7.10 14.39
N SER A 101 -18.79 7.12 13.37
CA SER A 101 -19.02 6.02 12.42
C SER A 101 -17.81 5.67 11.54
N GLY A 102 -16.85 6.59 11.39
CA GLY A 102 -15.62 6.40 10.61
C GLY A 102 -15.50 7.27 9.35
N ASP A 103 -16.55 7.98 8.93
CA ASP A 103 -16.51 9.00 7.86
C ASP A 103 -16.76 10.39 8.48
N PRO A 104 -15.78 11.33 8.48
CA PRO A 104 -14.42 11.22 7.96
C PRO A 104 -13.47 10.44 8.87
N ALA A 105 -12.40 9.89 8.29
CA ALA A 105 -11.43 9.08 9.03
C ALA A 105 -10.47 9.93 9.91
N VAL A 106 -10.52 9.71 11.23
CA VAL A 106 -9.83 10.48 12.28
C VAL A 106 -8.66 9.73 12.92
N SER A 107 -7.72 10.43 13.55
CA SER A 107 -6.56 9.85 14.26
C SER A 107 -6.45 10.40 15.69
N CYS A 108 -5.60 9.78 16.53
CA CYS A 108 -5.49 10.19 17.93
C CYS A 108 -4.61 11.44 18.09
N THR A 109 -5.25 12.59 18.24
CA THR A 109 -4.57 13.90 18.33
C THR A 109 -3.77 14.04 19.63
N PHE A 110 -4.17 13.35 20.71
CA PHE A 110 -3.41 13.30 21.97
C PHE A 110 -2.01 12.68 21.83
N TRP A 111 -1.71 11.98 20.73
CA TRP A 111 -0.36 11.50 20.46
C TRP A 111 0.62 12.61 20.03
N ILE A 112 0.13 13.81 19.64
CA ILE A 112 0.97 14.95 19.26
C ILE A 112 1.93 15.30 20.42
N PRO A 113 3.27 15.36 20.20
CA PRO A 113 4.22 15.55 21.29
C PRO A 113 4.01 16.81 22.13
N ARG A 114 3.62 17.94 21.53
CA ARG A 114 3.29 19.15 22.31
C ARG A 114 2.05 19.01 23.19
N ILE A 115 1.02 18.26 22.75
CA ILE A 115 -0.15 17.97 23.59
C ILE A 115 0.27 17.08 24.76
N LYS A 116 0.86 15.92 24.45
CA LYS A 116 1.20 14.89 25.44
C LYS A 116 2.24 15.34 26.47
N ASN A 117 3.23 16.13 26.07
CA ASN A 117 4.42 16.42 26.88
C ASN A 117 4.47 17.84 27.44
N VAL A 118 3.62 18.77 26.97
CA VAL A 118 3.62 20.17 27.41
C VAL A 118 2.23 20.61 27.85
N LEU A 119 1.28 20.67 26.92
CA LEU A 119 -0.03 21.28 27.17
C LEU A 119 -0.90 20.47 28.14
N TRP A 120 -0.84 19.13 28.09
CA TRP A 120 -1.58 18.30 29.05
C TRP A 120 -1.00 18.35 30.47
N PRO A 121 0.33 18.16 30.69
CA PRO A 121 0.93 18.41 32.00
C PRO A 121 0.66 19.80 32.56
N GLU A 122 0.76 20.86 31.73
CA GLU A 122 0.45 22.22 32.13
C GLU A 122 -1.03 22.39 32.51
N ALA A 123 -1.96 21.83 31.72
CA ALA A 123 -3.38 21.87 32.01
C ALA A 123 -3.71 21.21 33.36
N VAL A 124 -3.16 20.03 33.63
CA VAL A 124 -3.33 19.33 34.91
C VAL A 124 -2.72 20.11 36.08
N GLN A 125 -1.53 20.70 35.90
CA GLN A 125 -0.87 21.50 36.94
C GLN A 125 -1.61 22.80 37.27
N THR A 126 -2.20 23.45 36.26
CA THR A 126 -2.94 24.72 36.41
C THR A 126 -4.44 24.52 36.66
N ASN A 127 -4.94 23.29 36.54
CA ASN A 127 -6.35 22.92 36.53
C ASN A 127 -7.18 23.75 35.51
N SER A 128 -6.61 24.04 34.33
CA SER A 128 -7.28 24.78 33.24
C SER A 128 -7.01 24.14 31.87
N VAL A 129 -8.06 24.00 31.06
CA VAL A 129 -7.99 23.47 29.68
C VAL A 129 -7.76 24.57 28.63
N GLU A 130 -7.70 25.84 29.00
CA GLU A 130 -7.70 26.99 28.06
C GLU A 130 -6.55 26.96 27.06
N LYS A 131 -5.32 26.72 27.52
CA LYS A 131 -4.13 26.65 26.64
C LYS A 131 -4.18 25.49 25.66
N LEU A 132 -4.73 24.35 26.09
CA LEU A 132 -4.99 23.21 25.22
C LEU A 132 -6.08 23.58 24.19
N SER A 133 -7.20 24.15 24.62
CA SER A 133 -8.31 24.57 23.76
C SER A 133 -7.88 25.56 22.67
N MET A 134 -7.11 26.59 23.03
CA MET A 134 -6.54 27.54 22.07
C MET A 134 -5.62 26.86 21.04
N PHE A 135 -4.78 25.92 21.47
CA PHE A 135 -3.92 25.17 20.55
C PHE A 135 -4.73 24.27 19.61
N LEU A 136 -5.71 23.53 20.12
CA LEU A 136 -6.60 22.68 19.30
C LEU A 136 -7.32 23.54 18.25
N ASN A 137 -7.92 24.67 18.63
CA ASN A 137 -8.59 25.56 17.68
C ASN A 137 -7.62 26.15 16.62
N ARG A 138 -6.34 26.40 16.97
CA ARG A 138 -5.34 26.82 15.97
C ARG A 138 -4.94 25.68 15.02
N LEU A 139 -4.84 24.44 15.50
CA LEU A 139 -4.50 23.28 14.66
C LEU A 139 -5.44 23.09 13.45
N ILE A 140 -6.69 23.55 13.53
CA ILE A 140 -7.67 23.44 12.43
C ILE A 140 -7.17 24.19 11.17
N ASN A 141 -6.46 25.30 11.38
CA ASN A 141 -6.00 26.20 10.33
C ASN A 141 -4.57 25.91 9.87
N LEU A 142 -3.86 24.96 10.50
CA LEU A 142 -2.50 24.59 10.11
C LEU A 142 -2.50 23.60 8.95
N LYS A 143 -1.94 24.03 7.80
CA LYS A 143 -1.71 23.17 6.63
C LYS A 143 -0.93 21.92 7.04
N HIS A 144 -1.36 20.73 6.63
CA HIS A 144 -0.60 19.52 6.89
C HIS A 144 0.78 19.57 6.22
N CYS A 145 1.82 19.10 6.91
CA CYS A 145 3.16 18.97 6.34
C CYS A 145 3.19 17.79 5.35
N SER A 146 3.94 17.95 4.24
CA SER A 146 4.29 16.88 3.31
C SER A 146 5.78 16.53 3.46
N PRO A 147 6.15 15.50 4.24
CA PRO A 147 7.54 15.05 4.39
C PRO A 147 8.17 14.66 3.05
N GLY A 148 9.45 14.97 2.84
CA GLY A 148 10.21 14.59 1.64
C GLY A 148 9.77 15.28 0.33
N VAL A 149 8.67 16.04 0.33
CA VAL A 149 8.16 16.73 -0.86
C VAL A 149 8.69 18.17 -0.92
N GLU A 150 9.25 18.56 -2.05
CA GLU A 150 9.46 19.97 -2.37
C GLU A 150 8.12 20.67 -2.56
N VAL A 151 7.77 21.55 -1.62
CA VAL A 151 6.58 22.40 -1.72
C VAL A 151 7.03 23.78 -2.17
N GLY A 152 6.34 24.36 -3.16
CA GLY A 152 6.53 25.76 -3.54
C GLY A 152 5.92 26.69 -2.49
N TYR A 153 6.75 27.41 -1.73
CA TYR A 153 6.29 28.38 -0.74
C TYR A 153 6.05 29.72 -1.42
N SER A 154 4.81 30.21 -1.38
CA SER A 154 4.46 31.55 -1.83
C SER A 154 4.94 32.61 -0.84
N ALA A 155 5.09 33.84 -1.31
CA ALA A 155 5.40 35.00 -0.46
C ALA A 155 4.45 35.08 0.75
N GLY A 156 4.99 35.39 1.93
CA GLY A 156 4.27 35.43 3.20
C GLY A 156 4.10 34.07 3.91
N THR A 157 4.51 32.94 3.32
CA THR A 157 4.45 31.64 4.01
C THR A 157 5.55 31.51 5.06
N VAL A 158 5.20 31.09 6.28
CA VAL A 158 6.13 31.04 7.42
C VAL A 158 7.00 29.77 7.40
N ILE A 159 8.32 29.97 7.49
CA ILE A 159 9.33 28.92 7.67
C ILE A 159 10.17 29.27 8.90
N TYR A 160 10.63 28.24 9.62
CA TYR A 160 11.60 28.36 10.71
C TYR A 160 12.92 27.69 10.32
N ARG A 161 14.04 28.22 10.83
CA ARG A 161 15.40 27.70 10.63
C ARG A 161 16.14 27.61 11.96
N MET A 162 17.22 26.84 12.05
CA MET A 162 18.08 26.83 13.23
C MET A 162 18.78 28.19 13.39
N SER A 163 18.65 28.82 14.57
CA SER A 163 19.08 30.21 14.82
C SER A 163 20.59 30.45 14.59
N ASN A 164 21.40 29.41 14.78
CA ASN A 164 22.85 29.45 14.62
C ASN A 164 23.34 28.91 13.26
N HIS A 165 22.43 28.46 12.40
CA HIS A 165 22.76 27.64 11.21
C HIS A 165 23.50 26.33 11.53
N ASP A 166 23.27 25.72 12.71
CA ASP A 166 23.89 24.46 13.16
C ASP A 166 23.73 23.30 12.15
N ILE A 167 22.68 23.36 11.32
CA ILE A 167 22.59 22.67 10.02
C ILE A 167 22.22 23.72 8.97
N GLU A 168 23.06 23.90 7.96
CA GLU A 168 22.79 24.82 6.85
C GLU A 168 21.55 24.37 6.05
N GLY A 169 20.71 25.33 5.64
CA GLY A 169 19.49 25.04 4.88
C GLY A 169 18.36 24.34 5.66
N PHE A 170 18.49 24.08 6.96
CA PHE A 170 17.48 23.33 7.73
C PHE A 170 16.16 24.09 7.90
N ASN A 171 15.25 23.94 6.93
CA ASN A 171 13.90 24.49 6.95
C ASN A 171 12.90 23.63 7.73
N VAL A 172 12.01 24.28 8.47
CA VAL A 172 10.88 23.70 9.22
C VAL A 172 9.62 24.49 8.87
N CYS A 173 8.55 23.83 8.41
CA CYS A 173 7.27 24.51 8.19
C CYS A 173 6.58 24.87 9.52
N GLU A 174 5.72 25.90 9.52
CA GLU A 174 4.95 26.34 10.70
C GLU A 174 4.32 25.15 11.45
N SER A 175 3.66 24.25 10.73
CA SER A 175 2.96 23.10 11.34
C SER A 175 3.89 22.14 12.07
N CYS A 176 5.10 21.87 11.55
CA CYS A 176 6.07 21.04 12.27
C CYS A 176 6.69 21.78 13.47
N TYR A 177 6.87 23.10 13.37
CA TYR A 177 7.33 23.92 14.51
C TYR A 177 6.28 23.91 15.64
N GLU A 178 5.01 24.16 15.30
CA GLU A 178 3.88 24.14 16.24
C GLU A 178 3.62 22.75 16.87
N LEU A 179 3.86 21.65 16.14
CA LEU A 179 3.59 20.28 16.64
C LEU A 179 4.72 19.67 17.48
N TYR A 180 5.99 20.01 17.16
CA TYR A 180 7.16 19.30 17.69
C TYR A 180 8.19 20.18 18.42
N VAL A 181 8.19 21.51 18.22
CA VAL A 181 9.26 22.39 18.71
C VAL A 181 8.79 23.36 19.80
N ILE A 182 7.61 23.97 19.65
CA ILE A 182 7.08 24.90 20.66
C ILE A 182 6.74 24.17 21.96
N GLY A 183 7.06 24.80 23.09
CA GLY A 183 6.94 24.25 24.44
C GLY A 183 8.11 23.35 24.84
N THR A 184 9.16 23.27 24.03
CA THR A 184 10.35 22.46 24.31
C THR A 184 11.57 23.32 24.64
N ALA A 185 12.57 22.75 25.31
CA ALA A 185 13.84 23.43 25.60
C ALA A 185 14.63 23.89 24.35
N PHE A 186 14.20 23.48 23.14
CA PHE A 186 14.80 23.87 21.87
C PHE A 186 14.03 24.96 21.12
N GLU A 187 12.91 25.49 21.65
CA GLU A 187 12.10 26.51 20.97
C GLU A 187 12.94 27.73 20.53
N ASN A 188 13.78 28.25 21.43
CA ASN A 188 14.70 29.36 21.18
C ASN A 188 15.89 29.02 20.26
N ARG A 189 16.09 27.74 19.89
CA ARG A 189 17.10 27.30 18.92
C ARG A 189 16.64 27.42 17.48
N PHE A 190 15.39 27.81 17.25
CA PHE A 190 14.87 28.11 15.93
C PHE A 190 14.43 29.57 15.83
N CYS A 191 14.75 30.22 14.72
CA CYS A 191 14.29 31.54 14.36
C CYS A 191 13.22 31.44 13.26
N ARG A 192 12.26 32.38 13.27
CA ARG A 192 11.34 32.59 12.14
C ARG A 192 12.14 33.22 11.00
N GLN A 193 12.08 32.63 9.81
CA GLN A 193 12.52 33.30 8.59
C GLN A 193 11.37 34.19 8.10
N GLU A 194 11.64 35.48 8.00
CA GLU A 194 10.74 36.45 7.39
C GLU A 194 11.10 36.66 5.91
N ASP A 195 10.10 37.00 5.09
CA ASP A 195 10.20 37.34 3.67
C ASP A 195 11.04 36.40 2.79
N LEU A 196 10.47 35.24 2.46
CA LEU A 196 10.85 34.49 1.25
C LEU A 196 10.67 35.39 0.02
N LYS A 197 11.79 35.77 -0.61
CA LYS A 197 11.82 36.68 -1.76
C LYS A 197 11.44 35.95 -3.06
N GLY A 198 10.15 35.71 -3.21
CA GLY A 198 9.56 35.00 -4.35
C GLY A 198 9.35 33.51 -4.07
N THR A 199 8.74 32.83 -5.03
CA THR A 199 8.37 31.41 -4.91
C THR A 199 9.61 30.54 -4.81
N THR A 200 9.84 29.95 -3.64
CA THR A 200 10.97 29.06 -3.38
C THR A 200 10.44 27.66 -3.09
N THR A 201 10.93 26.64 -3.79
CA THR A 201 10.66 25.25 -3.37
C THR A 201 11.59 24.88 -2.22
N VAL A 202 11.04 24.33 -1.13
CA VAL A 202 11.85 23.69 -0.09
C VAL A 202 11.17 22.45 0.48
N VAL A 203 11.99 21.53 1.01
CA VAL A 203 11.55 20.40 1.83
C VAL A 203 11.49 20.82 3.31
N CYS A 204 10.49 20.33 4.04
CA CYS A 204 10.45 20.46 5.50
C CYS A 204 11.23 19.31 6.15
N HIS A 205 12.41 19.59 6.69
CA HIS A 205 13.31 18.59 7.28
C HIS A 205 12.81 18.03 8.61
N MET A 206 11.95 18.78 9.32
CA MET A 206 11.18 18.28 10.48
C MET A 206 9.96 17.44 10.05
N GLY A 207 9.79 17.17 8.75
CA GLY A 207 8.79 16.23 8.25
C GLY A 207 9.23 14.76 8.38
N TYR A 208 10.53 14.48 8.39
CA TYR A 208 11.03 13.11 8.51
C TYR A 208 10.67 12.49 9.87
N SER A 209 10.49 11.17 9.88
CA SER A 209 10.03 10.43 11.07
C SER A 209 11.09 10.44 12.17
N TYR A 210 12.38 10.36 11.80
CA TYR A 210 13.48 10.48 12.75
C TYR A 210 13.50 11.86 13.42
N THR A 211 13.46 12.96 12.66
CA THR A 211 13.69 14.33 13.16
C THR A 211 12.54 14.82 14.05
N SER A 212 11.29 14.59 13.61
CA SER A 212 10.08 14.94 14.38
C SER A 212 9.98 14.19 15.72
N GLN A 213 10.48 12.95 15.78
CA GLN A 213 10.56 12.18 17.04
C GLN A 213 11.78 12.54 17.88
N SER A 214 12.96 12.74 17.25
CA SER A 214 14.21 12.98 17.95
C SER A 214 14.27 14.37 18.59
N VAL A 215 13.67 15.41 17.98
CA VAL A 215 13.60 16.75 18.58
C VAL A 215 12.88 16.72 19.93
N ALA A 216 11.73 16.05 20.01
CA ALA A 216 10.95 15.92 21.25
C ALA A 216 11.62 15.00 22.29
N ARG A 217 12.40 14.00 21.84
CA ARG A 217 13.19 13.12 22.70
C ARG A 217 14.39 13.86 23.31
N PHE A 218 15.20 14.53 22.50
CA PHE A 218 16.43 15.18 22.93
C PHE A 218 16.17 16.51 23.66
N ALA A 219 15.08 17.22 23.36
CA ALA A 219 14.72 18.43 24.11
C ALA A 219 14.42 18.15 25.58
N LYS A 220 13.79 16.99 25.89
CA LYS A 220 13.60 16.51 27.27
C LYS A 220 14.92 16.19 27.99
N LEU A 221 15.97 15.88 27.24
CA LEU A 221 17.32 15.59 27.74
C LEU A 221 18.24 16.82 27.71
N GLY A 222 17.76 17.97 27.22
CA GLY A 222 18.56 19.18 27.01
C GLY A 222 19.66 19.06 25.94
N ASN A 223 19.77 17.94 25.22
CA ASN A 223 20.92 17.61 24.39
C ASN A 223 20.74 18.07 22.93
N TRP A 224 20.95 19.37 22.68
CA TRP A 224 20.84 19.97 21.34
C TRP A 224 21.80 19.31 20.33
N ASN A 225 23.04 19.03 20.75
CA ASN A 225 24.07 18.53 19.84
C ASN A 225 23.73 17.14 19.28
N ALA A 226 23.22 16.22 20.11
CA ALA A 226 22.78 14.90 19.63
C ALA A 226 21.56 14.96 18.70
N PHE A 227 20.70 15.98 18.85
CA PHE A 227 19.64 16.23 17.88
C PHE A 227 20.20 16.74 16.55
N VAL A 228 21.11 17.71 16.57
CA VAL A 228 21.77 18.26 15.38
C VAL A 228 22.54 17.16 14.62
N GLU A 229 23.37 16.38 15.32
CA GLU A 229 24.16 15.29 14.75
C GLU A 229 23.25 14.24 14.07
N GLY A 230 22.23 13.74 14.77
CA GLY A 230 21.30 12.76 14.19
C GLY A 230 20.41 13.33 13.08
N ALA A 231 20.01 14.61 13.18
CA ALA A 231 19.24 15.25 12.11
C ALA A 231 20.07 15.42 10.85
N TYR A 232 21.33 15.86 10.98
CA TYR A 232 22.27 15.93 9.86
C TYR A 232 22.53 14.54 9.26
N GLU A 233 22.79 13.53 10.11
CA GLU A 233 23.04 12.15 9.64
C GLU A 233 21.84 11.59 8.84
N ARG A 234 20.59 11.89 9.23
CA ARG A 234 19.41 11.48 8.45
C ARG A 234 19.28 12.23 7.12
N LEU A 235 19.64 13.51 7.07
CA LEU A 235 19.50 14.35 5.88
C LEU A 235 20.51 14.01 4.78
N ILE A 236 21.68 13.47 5.13
CA ILE A 236 22.65 12.96 4.14
C ILE A 236 22.31 11.54 3.63
N GLN A 237 21.29 10.86 4.18
CA GLN A 237 20.84 9.57 3.63
C GLN A 237 19.84 9.78 2.48
N PRO A 238 19.99 9.07 1.35
CA PRO A 238 18.93 9.00 0.33
C PRO A 238 17.69 8.28 0.88
N ASP A 239 16.51 8.66 0.39
CA ASP A 239 15.27 7.97 0.73
C ASP A 239 15.24 6.55 0.14
N CYS A 240 14.58 5.63 0.85
CA CYS A 240 14.58 4.23 0.47
C CYS A 240 13.57 3.95 -0.67
N LEU A 241 14.09 3.70 -1.87
CA LEU A 241 13.31 3.30 -3.05
C LEU A 241 12.55 1.97 -2.86
N GLY A 242 12.98 1.15 -1.90
CA GLY A 242 12.38 -0.16 -1.59
C GLY A 242 12.66 -1.27 -2.61
N THR A 243 13.40 -0.97 -3.67
CA THR A 243 13.92 -1.93 -4.67
C THR A 243 15.23 -2.57 -4.19
N ALA A 244 15.69 -3.56 -4.95
CA ALA A 244 17.08 -4.01 -4.87
C ALA A 244 18.01 -2.89 -5.39
N VAL A 245 19.12 -2.67 -4.68
CA VAL A 245 20.23 -1.77 -5.08
C VAL A 245 21.56 -2.45 -4.74
N GLN A 246 22.66 -2.04 -5.35
CA GLN A 246 23.97 -2.61 -5.02
C GLN A 246 24.33 -2.34 -3.55
N ALA A 247 24.92 -3.33 -2.87
CA ALA A 247 25.15 -3.30 -1.44
C ALA A 247 26.21 -2.27 -1.01
N ASP A 248 27.10 -1.83 -1.91
CA ASP A 248 28.08 -0.77 -1.71
C ASP A 248 27.48 0.65 -1.75
N ASN A 249 26.38 0.85 -2.47
CA ASN A 249 25.72 2.16 -2.69
C ASN A 249 24.89 2.67 -1.49
N GLY A 250 25.24 2.32 -0.25
CA GLY A 250 24.55 2.83 0.92
C GLY A 250 25.13 2.42 2.27
N ALA A 251 24.76 3.16 3.32
CA ALA A 251 24.98 2.75 4.69
C ALA A 251 23.91 1.75 5.13
N TRP A 252 24.32 0.55 5.55
CA TRP A 252 23.43 -0.55 5.92
C TRP A 252 23.61 -0.93 7.39
N LEU A 253 22.54 -1.45 7.99
CA LEU A 253 22.54 -2.01 9.34
C LEU A 253 21.88 -3.39 9.33
N GLU A 254 22.47 -4.28 10.10
CA GLU A 254 21.99 -5.63 10.35
C GLU A 254 21.63 -5.79 11.83
N LEU A 255 20.87 -6.83 12.16
CA LEU A 255 20.72 -7.26 13.55
C LEU A 255 22.01 -7.96 14.02
N SER A 256 22.33 -7.84 15.31
CA SER A 256 23.52 -8.47 15.89
C SER A 256 23.63 -9.97 15.53
N PRO A 257 24.82 -10.51 15.22
CA PRO A 257 24.97 -11.89 14.74
C PRO A 257 24.31 -12.95 15.62
N GLY A 258 23.63 -13.92 15.00
CA GLY A 258 22.79 -14.94 15.64
C GLY A 258 21.38 -14.46 16.00
N VAL A 259 21.07 -13.17 15.87
CA VAL A 259 19.71 -12.65 16.09
C VAL A 259 18.83 -12.86 14.87
N ALA A 260 19.21 -12.34 13.69
CA ALA A 260 18.53 -12.67 12.42
C ALA A 260 19.44 -12.32 11.23
N ASP A 261 20.28 -13.27 10.82
CA ASP A 261 21.47 -13.01 9.97
C ASP A 261 21.15 -12.62 8.50
N LEU A 262 19.88 -12.70 8.10
CA LEU A 262 19.38 -12.24 6.79
C LEU A 262 18.59 -10.91 6.88
N PHE A 263 18.57 -10.25 8.04
CA PHE A 263 17.94 -8.93 8.17
C PHE A 263 18.93 -7.82 7.89
N VAL A 264 18.71 -7.06 6.81
CA VAL A 264 19.47 -5.86 6.48
C VAL A 264 18.51 -4.71 6.17
N THR A 265 18.78 -3.52 6.71
CA THR A 265 18.04 -2.28 6.45
C THR A 265 19.00 -1.15 6.09
N CYS A 266 18.59 -0.24 5.20
CA CYS A 266 19.37 0.97 4.96
C CYS A 266 19.27 1.92 6.18
N LYS A 267 20.27 2.80 6.33
CA LYS A 267 20.36 3.77 7.42
C LYS A 267 19.14 4.68 7.51
N ALA A 268 18.60 5.15 6.38
CA ALA A 268 17.38 5.98 6.35
C ALA A 268 16.19 5.29 7.05
N CYS A 269 15.88 4.05 6.67
CA CYS A 269 14.80 3.28 7.31
C CYS A 269 15.12 2.92 8.77
N TYR A 270 16.37 2.60 9.11
CA TYR A 270 16.76 2.41 10.50
C TYR A 270 16.48 3.67 11.33
N MET A 271 16.81 4.85 10.84
CA MET A 271 16.57 6.12 11.55
C MET A 271 15.07 6.40 11.67
N ASP A 272 14.31 6.34 10.57
CA ASP A 272 12.89 6.69 10.55
C ASP A 272 11.97 5.72 11.31
N TYR A 273 12.38 4.44 11.50
CA TYR A 273 11.53 3.41 12.13
C TYR A 273 12.11 2.76 13.41
N LEU A 274 13.43 2.78 13.65
CA LEU A 274 14.07 1.98 14.72
C LEU A 274 14.90 2.79 15.71
N ALA A 275 15.65 3.81 15.27
CA ALA A 275 16.61 4.55 16.10
C ALA A 275 15.98 5.33 17.28
N ASN A 276 14.68 5.65 17.18
CA ASN A 276 13.88 6.24 18.28
C ASN A 276 13.03 5.23 19.06
N GLY A 277 13.05 3.95 18.68
CA GLY A 277 12.42 2.86 19.43
C GLY A 277 13.36 2.22 20.45
N ASN A 278 12.81 1.30 21.25
CA ASN A 278 13.53 0.57 22.31
C ASN A 278 14.62 -0.38 21.77
N PHE A 279 14.73 -0.54 20.44
CA PHE A 279 15.52 -1.58 19.78
C PHE A 279 16.84 -1.07 19.18
N ALA A 280 17.09 0.25 19.21
CA ALA A 280 18.23 0.89 18.55
C ALA A 280 19.59 0.21 18.82
N ASN A 281 19.82 -0.24 20.06
CA ASN A 281 21.08 -0.85 20.49
C ASN A 281 21.30 -2.30 20.01
N ALA A 282 20.33 -2.92 19.32
CA ALA A 282 20.43 -4.30 18.82
C ALA A 282 21.07 -4.39 17.41
N TYR A 283 21.27 -3.25 16.75
CA TYR A 283 21.73 -3.15 15.37
C TYR A 283 23.20 -2.76 15.29
N VAL A 284 23.91 -3.34 14.32
CA VAL A 284 25.31 -3.02 14.00
C VAL A 284 25.42 -2.55 12.55
N ALA A 285 26.49 -1.81 12.24
CA ALA A 285 26.77 -1.43 10.86
C ALA A 285 27.15 -2.68 10.05
N SER A 286 26.40 -2.95 8.98
CA SER A 286 26.66 -4.09 8.10
C SER A 286 27.75 -3.73 7.09
N LEU A 287 28.72 -4.62 6.89
CA LEU A 287 29.74 -4.48 5.87
C LEU A 287 29.32 -5.28 4.63
N PRO A 288 29.06 -4.63 3.47
CA PRO A 288 28.62 -5.34 2.28
C PRO A 288 29.71 -6.31 1.78
N PRO A 289 29.34 -7.53 1.36
CA PRO A 289 30.31 -8.51 0.86
C PRO A 289 30.97 -7.98 -0.43
N PRO A 290 32.31 -8.03 -0.54
CA PRO A 290 33.02 -7.40 -1.65
C PRO A 290 32.74 -8.11 -2.98
N GLY A 291 32.03 -7.44 -3.88
CA GLY A 291 31.79 -7.89 -5.26
C GLY A 291 30.66 -7.09 -5.93
N PRO A 292 30.73 -6.84 -7.25
CA PRO A 292 29.79 -5.96 -7.97
C PRO A 292 28.39 -6.55 -8.21
N ASP A 293 28.18 -7.80 -7.80
CA ASP A 293 26.95 -8.57 -8.08
C ASP A 293 26.00 -8.68 -6.87
N HIS A 294 26.41 -8.15 -5.70
CA HIS A 294 25.63 -8.24 -4.47
C HIS A 294 24.59 -7.12 -4.37
N GLN A 295 23.35 -7.41 -4.77
CA GLN A 295 22.21 -6.51 -4.57
C GLN A 295 21.47 -6.80 -3.27
N TRP A 296 21.17 -5.76 -2.50
CA TRP A 296 20.41 -5.80 -1.26
C TRP A 296 19.10 -5.02 -1.39
N THR A 297 18.04 -5.54 -0.76
CA THR A 297 16.73 -4.87 -0.63
C THR A 297 16.48 -4.58 0.84
N CYS A 298 16.21 -3.32 1.19
CA CYS A 298 15.95 -2.92 2.57
C CYS A 298 14.74 -3.68 3.16
N ALA A 299 14.95 -4.48 4.19
CA ALA A 299 13.88 -5.27 4.81
C ALA A 299 12.69 -4.41 5.29
N LEU A 300 12.95 -3.20 5.80
CA LEU A 300 11.91 -2.27 6.23
C LEU A 300 11.10 -1.63 5.09
N SER A 301 11.49 -1.77 3.81
CA SER A 301 10.60 -1.44 2.70
C SER A 301 9.41 -2.40 2.64
N GLN A 302 9.64 -3.68 2.97
CA GLN A 302 8.63 -4.72 2.90
C GLN A 302 7.52 -4.49 3.93
N LEU A 303 6.27 -4.62 3.49
CA LEU A 303 5.11 -4.40 4.35
C LEU A 303 4.95 -5.47 5.44
N SER A 304 5.35 -6.71 5.14
CA SER A 304 5.47 -7.82 6.10
C SER A 304 6.29 -7.44 7.34
N VAL A 305 7.51 -6.90 7.12
CA VAL A 305 8.42 -6.46 8.19
C VAL A 305 7.85 -5.25 8.94
N ARG A 306 7.26 -4.28 8.23
CA ARG A 306 6.62 -3.12 8.87
C ARG A 306 5.41 -3.51 9.74
N TRP A 307 4.62 -4.49 9.32
CA TRP A 307 3.54 -5.04 10.15
C TRP A 307 4.04 -5.81 11.38
N ALA A 308 5.18 -6.51 11.28
CA ALA A 308 5.81 -7.14 12.45
C ALA A 308 6.31 -6.08 13.44
N LEU A 309 6.94 -5.01 12.94
CA LEU A 309 7.41 -3.89 13.76
C LEU A 309 6.25 -3.14 14.43
N GLU A 310 5.14 -2.95 13.73
CA GLU A 310 3.91 -2.37 14.30
C GLU A 310 3.33 -3.25 15.42
N ALA A 311 3.28 -4.58 15.23
CA ALA A 311 2.81 -5.51 16.25
C ALA A 311 3.71 -5.47 17.50
N ALA A 312 5.03 -5.54 17.32
CA ALA A 312 6.02 -5.41 18.39
C ALA A 312 5.91 -4.07 19.14
N ASN A 313 5.78 -2.96 18.42
CA ASN A 313 5.59 -1.62 19.00
C ASN A 313 4.25 -1.45 19.73
N SER A 314 3.23 -2.24 19.38
CA SER A 314 1.92 -2.24 20.05
C SER A 314 1.92 -3.12 21.29
N ARG A 315 2.63 -4.27 21.24
CA ARG A 315 2.78 -5.22 22.35
C ARG A 315 3.91 -4.87 23.33
N GLN A 316 4.78 -3.91 22.98
CA GLN A 316 6.07 -3.64 23.65
C GLN A 316 6.99 -4.88 23.73
N ASP A 317 6.89 -5.77 22.75
CA ASP A 317 7.54 -7.09 22.73
C ASP A 317 8.50 -7.17 21.53
N HIS A 318 9.82 -7.21 21.78
CA HIS A 318 10.82 -7.32 20.72
C HIS A 318 10.90 -8.73 20.12
N ALA A 319 10.61 -9.78 20.89
CA ALA A 319 10.74 -11.16 20.44
C ALA A 319 9.76 -11.47 19.29
N VAL A 320 8.59 -10.84 19.31
CA VAL A 320 7.61 -10.86 18.21
C VAL A 320 8.20 -10.34 16.89
N PHE A 321 8.97 -9.25 16.92
CA PHE A 321 9.62 -8.71 15.72
C PHE A 321 10.71 -9.65 15.22
N ILE A 322 11.62 -10.09 16.11
CA ILE A 322 12.73 -10.98 15.76
C ILE A 322 12.23 -12.32 15.21
N ALA A 323 11.20 -12.92 15.81
CA ALA A 323 10.61 -14.17 15.35
C ALA A 323 10.00 -14.05 13.95
N ALA A 324 9.25 -12.98 13.67
CA ALA A 324 8.69 -12.73 12.34
C ALA A 324 9.79 -12.44 11.31
N VAL A 325 10.80 -11.63 11.64
CA VAL A 325 11.92 -11.28 10.77
C VAL A 325 12.76 -12.49 10.39
N ARG A 326 13.05 -13.41 11.33
CA ARG A 326 13.74 -14.68 11.06
C ARG A 326 13.08 -15.51 9.96
N VAL A 327 11.75 -15.47 9.87
CA VAL A 327 10.98 -16.09 8.80
C VAL A 327 11.05 -15.24 7.53
N ILE A 328 10.63 -13.97 7.62
CA ILE A 328 10.44 -13.08 6.45
C ILE A 328 11.73 -12.90 5.64
N SER A 329 12.88 -12.73 6.29
CA SER A 329 14.16 -12.49 5.59
C SER A 329 14.66 -13.66 4.75
N GLY A 330 14.14 -14.88 4.93
CA GLY A 330 14.46 -16.04 4.09
C GLY A 330 13.54 -16.22 2.88
N LEU A 331 12.57 -15.32 2.66
CA LEU A 331 11.48 -15.50 1.68
C LEU A 331 11.57 -14.53 0.50
N LEU A 332 10.97 -14.93 -0.61
CA LEU A 332 10.76 -14.04 -1.77
C LEU A 332 9.89 -12.83 -1.38
N PRO A 333 10.26 -11.60 -1.79
CA PRO A 333 9.56 -10.39 -1.39
C PRO A 333 8.15 -10.32 -2.00
N CYS A 334 7.20 -9.79 -1.23
CA CYS A 334 5.79 -9.65 -1.62
C CYS A 334 5.57 -8.49 -2.61
N THR A 335 5.92 -8.71 -3.88
CA THR A 335 5.86 -7.70 -4.96
C THR A 335 4.62 -7.83 -5.86
N SER A 336 4.43 -6.85 -6.75
CA SER A 336 3.40 -6.85 -7.80
C SER A 336 3.54 -7.98 -8.84
N ALA A 337 4.72 -8.60 -8.97
CA ALA A 337 4.93 -9.74 -9.85
C ALA A 337 4.34 -11.06 -9.30
N GLY A 338 3.90 -11.06 -8.05
CA GLY A 338 3.50 -12.28 -7.34
C GLY A 338 4.68 -13.13 -6.87
N ILE A 339 4.40 -14.32 -6.37
CA ILE A 339 5.38 -15.30 -5.90
C ILE A 339 5.01 -16.68 -6.48
N ALA A 340 5.98 -17.36 -7.09
CA ALA A 340 5.90 -18.79 -7.42
C ALA A 340 6.68 -19.60 -6.37
N GLY A 341 6.31 -20.87 -6.14
CA GLY A 341 6.99 -21.80 -5.25
C GLY A 341 6.94 -21.49 -3.73
N GLY A 342 6.34 -20.37 -3.32
CA GLY A 342 6.20 -19.99 -1.91
C GLY A 342 5.08 -20.74 -1.19
N ARG A 343 5.04 -20.65 0.16
CA ARG A 343 3.92 -21.14 0.97
C ARG A 343 2.81 -20.09 1.13
N TRP A 344 1.59 -20.56 1.24
CA TRP A 344 0.37 -19.76 1.13
C TRP A 344 -0.63 -20.12 2.21
N PHE A 345 -1.34 -19.10 2.71
CA PHE A 345 -2.30 -19.24 3.81
C PHE A 345 -3.65 -18.62 3.44
N SER A 346 -4.74 -19.26 3.84
CA SER A 346 -6.11 -18.72 3.74
C SER A 346 -6.84 -18.83 5.08
N LEU A 347 -8.03 -18.23 5.16
CA LEU A 347 -8.89 -18.28 6.35
C LEU A 347 -9.49 -19.68 6.52
N VAL A 348 -9.65 -20.14 7.77
CA VAL A 348 -10.27 -21.44 8.09
C VAL A 348 -11.69 -21.61 7.52
N ARG A 349 -12.43 -20.51 7.30
CA ARG A 349 -13.61 -20.50 6.41
C ARG A 349 -13.10 -20.44 4.96
N GLU A 350 -13.29 -21.50 4.18
CA GLU A 350 -12.77 -21.61 2.80
C GLU A 350 -13.07 -20.37 1.92
N CYS A 351 -12.03 -19.60 1.60
CA CYS A 351 -12.12 -18.38 0.80
C CYS A 351 -11.43 -18.56 -0.58
N PRO A 352 -12.12 -19.11 -1.60
CA PRO A 352 -11.54 -19.24 -2.93
C PRO A 352 -11.21 -17.85 -3.49
N ARG A 353 -9.95 -17.62 -3.90
CA ARG A 353 -9.35 -16.34 -4.31
C ARG A 353 -8.97 -15.36 -3.18
N PHE A 354 -8.93 -15.79 -1.92
CA PHE A 354 -8.17 -15.09 -0.88
C PHE A 354 -6.99 -15.95 -0.42
N SER A 355 -5.78 -15.41 -0.57
CA SER A 355 -4.54 -16.04 -0.11
C SER A 355 -3.50 -14.99 0.25
N ILE A 356 -2.77 -15.24 1.33
CA ILE A 356 -1.61 -14.44 1.75
C ILE A 356 -0.35 -15.31 1.72
N CYS A 357 0.77 -14.75 1.26
CA CYS A 357 2.04 -15.45 1.27
C CYS A 357 2.60 -15.55 2.70
N GLU A 358 3.49 -16.51 2.93
CA GLU A 358 4.13 -16.77 4.22
C GLU A 358 4.70 -15.51 4.90
N GLY A 359 5.39 -14.63 4.17
CA GLY A 359 5.93 -13.39 4.73
C GLY A 359 4.85 -12.42 5.25
N CYS A 360 3.70 -12.35 4.57
CA CYS A 360 2.55 -11.59 5.04
C CYS A 360 1.83 -12.29 6.20
N TYR A 361 1.78 -13.63 6.22
CA TYR A 361 1.25 -14.40 7.34
C TYR A 361 2.09 -14.21 8.62
N ALA A 362 3.42 -14.37 8.54
CA ALA A 362 4.33 -14.11 9.66
C ALA A 362 4.24 -12.65 10.15
N GLY A 363 4.31 -11.69 9.22
CA GLY A 363 4.36 -10.26 9.52
C GLY A 363 3.05 -9.65 10.02
N ALA A 364 1.92 -9.99 9.40
CA ALA A 364 0.61 -9.44 9.77
C ALA A 364 -0.11 -10.27 10.83
N ILE A 365 -0.16 -11.60 10.66
CA ILE A 365 -1.09 -12.48 11.37
C ILE A 365 -0.42 -13.12 12.60
N GLN A 366 0.69 -13.84 12.43
CA GLN A 366 1.36 -14.54 13.53
C GLN A 366 1.89 -13.59 14.60
N SER A 367 2.48 -12.45 14.19
CA SER A 367 2.96 -11.40 15.10
C SER A 367 1.87 -10.86 16.04
N ARG A 368 0.61 -10.89 15.60
CA ARG A 368 -0.58 -10.47 16.36
C ARG A 368 -1.30 -11.62 17.08
N GLY A 369 -0.76 -12.85 17.02
CA GLY A 369 -1.36 -14.04 17.64
C GLY A 369 -2.54 -14.64 16.87
N LEU A 370 -2.85 -14.13 15.68
CA LEU A 370 -4.04 -14.50 14.90
C LEU A 370 -3.85 -15.77 14.05
N GLY A 371 -2.75 -16.51 14.24
CA GLY A 371 -2.36 -17.64 13.39
C GLY A 371 -3.38 -18.78 13.34
N TYR A 372 -4.12 -19.01 14.44
CA TYR A 372 -5.13 -20.06 14.56
C TYR A 372 -6.37 -19.86 13.66
N LEU A 373 -6.52 -18.67 13.07
CA LEU A 373 -7.64 -18.32 12.17
C LEU A 373 -7.33 -18.63 10.69
N PHE A 374 -6.12 -19.12 10.41
CA PHE A 374 -5.60 -19.40 9.07
C PHE A 374 -5.07 -20.84 8.97
N PHE A 375 -5.08 -21.39 7.76
CA PHE A 375 -4.46 -22.67 7.44
C PHE A 375 -3.55 -22.55 6.20
N GLU A 376 -2.54 -23.42 6.10
CA GLU A 376 -1.65 -23.51 4.93
C GLU A 376 -2.38 -24.21 3.78
N ILE A 377 -2.45 -23.57 2.61
CA ILE A 377 -3.23 -24.07 1.47
C ILE A 377 -2.41 -25.17 0.73
N PRO A 378 -2.92 -26.41 0.62
CA PRO A 378 -2.19 -27.49 -0.05
C PRO A 378 -2.30 -27.37 -1.58
N TRP A 379 -1.44 -26.57 -2.19
CA TRP A 379 -1.36 -26.41 -3.65
C TRP A 379 -0.67 -27.59 -4.33
N SER A 380 -1.10 -27.90 -5.55
CA SER A 380 -0.45 -28.89 -6.41
C SER A 380 0.91 -28.39 -6.94
N PRO A 381 1.79 -29.31 -7.40
CA PRO A 381 3.06 -28.95 -8.04
C PRO A 381 2.94 -28.10 -9.33
N GLU A 382 1.76 -28.06 -9.94
CA GLU A 382 1.46 -27.22 -11.12
C GLU A 382 1.05 -25.80 -10.69
N GLU A 383 0.17 -25.67 -9.70
CA GLU A 383 -0.21 -24.38 -9.12
C GLU A 383 1.00 -23.65 -8.51
N LEU A 384 1.91 -24.38 -7.87
CA LEU A 384 3.16 -23.83 -7.32
C LEU A 384 4.10 -23.23 -8.37
N GLN A 385 3.98 -23.59 -9.66
CA GLN A 385 4.75 -22.96 -10.74
C GLN A 385 4.13 -21.64 -11.21
N THR A 386 2.87 -21.37 -10.87
CA THR A 386 2.19 -20.13 -11.22
C THR A 386 2.55 -19.03 -10.21
N ALA A 387 2.95 -17.85 -10.70
CA ALA A 387 3.16 -16.70 -9.84
C ALA A 387 1.80 -16.15 -9.36
N VAL A 388 1.52 -16.30 -8.07
CA VAL A 388 0.26 -15.82 -7.47
C VAL A 388 0.49 -14.51 -6.71
N LEU A 389 -0.46 -13.59 -6.82
CA LEU A 389 -0.42 -12.29 -6.14
C LEU A 389 -1.06 -12.37 -4.75
N CYS A 390 -0.27 -12.04 -3.73
CA CYS A 390 -0.73 -12.02 -2.34
C CYS A 390 -1.81 -10.95 -2.11
N SER A 391 -2.92 -11.32 -1.48
CA SER A 391 -4.03 -10.41 -1.13
C SER A 391 -3.61 -9.27 -0.19
N PHE A 392 -2.45 -9.40 0.45
CA PHE A 392 -1.83 -8.41 1.33
C PHE A 392 -0.66 -7.65 0.65
N CYS A 393 -0.46 -7.80 -0.66
CA CYS A 393 0.44 -6.94 -1.44
C CYS A 393 -0.23 -5.60 -1.78
N PRO A 394 0.45 -4.44 -1.68
CA PRO A 394 -0.10 -3.14 -2.09
C PRO A 394 -0.58 -3.05 -3.56
N ALA A 395 -0.11 -3.93 -4.43
CA ALA A 395 -0.57 -4.03 -5.82
C ALA A 395 -1.84 -4.87 -6.00
N ALA A 396 -2.26 -5.62 -4.97
CA ALA A 396 -3.40 -6.52 -5.06
C ALA A 396 -4.75 -5.78 -5.01
N PRO A 397 -5.78 -6.30 -5.70
CA PRO A 397 -7.15 -5.86 -5.50
C PRO A 397 -7.54 -5.82 -4.02
N ARG A 398 -8.28 -4.78 -3.62
CA ARG A 398 -8.85 -4.62 -2.27
C ARG A 398 -7.84 -4.53 -1.13
N PHE A 399 -6.53 -4.50 -1.40
CA PHE A 399 -5.48 -4.43 -0.38
C PHE A 399 -5.79 -3.43 0.75
N GLU A 400 -6.12 -2.18 0.42
CA GLU A 400 -6.42 -1.16 1.43
C GLU A 400 -7.66 -1.49 2.27
N ARG A 401 -8.72 -2.06 1.67
CA ARG A 401 -9.92 -2.47 2.40
C ARG A 401 -9.69 -3.69 3.29
N LEU A 402 -8.92 -4.67 2.82
CA LEU A 402 -8.48 -5.81 3.62
C LEU A 402 -7.59 -5.35 4.80
N ARG A 403 -6.71 -4.37 4.56
CA ARG A 403 -5.87 -3.76 5.59
C ARG A 403 -6.70 -2.99 6.62
N GLU A 404 -7.65 -2.15 6.17
CA GLU A 404 -8.60 -1.44 7.04
C GLU A 404 -9.42 -2.41 7.89
N LYS A 405 -10.04 -3.43 7.28
CA LYS A 405 -10.84 -4.42 8.01
C LYS A 405 -10.02 -5.32 8.94
N LEU A 406 -8.75 -5.59 8.61
CA LEU A 406 -7.85 -6.27 9.53
C LEU A 406 -7.55 -5.39 10.76
N TYR A 407 -7.29 -4.10 10.58
CA TYR A 407 -7.12 -3.17 11.70
C TYR A 407 -8.39 -3.00 12.54
N GLU A 408 -9.56 -2.99 11.91
CA GLU A 408 -10.86 -2.97 12.59
C GLU A 408 -11.05 -4.22 13.44
N ALA A 409 -10.74 -5.41 12.90
CA ALA A 409 -10.76 -6.66 13.65
C ALA A 409 -9.76 -6.69 14.83
N ILE A 410 -8.57 -6.10 14.66
CA ILE A 410 -7.56 -5.99 15.73
C ILE A 410 -8.01 -4.99 16.82
N ASP A 411 -8.52 -3.83 16.44
CA ASP A 411 -8.93 -2.77 17.37
C ASP A 411 -10.28 -3.07 18.06
N THR A 412 -11.14 -3.91 17.49
CA THR A 412 -12.41 -4.31 18.13
C THR A 412 -12.35 -5.67 18.83
N GLY A 413 -11.31 -6.46 18.56
CA GLY A 413 -11.25 -7.88 18.92
C GLY A 413 -12.19 -8.78 18.10
N ASN A 414 -13.04 -8.21 17.23
CA ASN A 414 -14.01 -8.96 16.43
C ASN A 414 -13.43 -9.33 15.06
N PHE A 415 -12.93 -10.56 14.94
CA PHE A 415 -12.34 -11.05 13.69
C PHE A 415 -13.36 -11.39 12.59
N ASP A 416 -14.65 -11.58 12.92
CA ASP A 416 -15.69 -11.81 11.89
C ASP A 416 -15.78 -10.63 10.92
N VAL A 417 -15.56 -9.40 11.39
CA VAL A 417 -15.52 -8.18 10.57
C VAL A 417 -14.51 -8.27 9.41
N PHE A 418 -13.35 -8.89 9.64
CA PHE A 418 -12.37 -9.16 8.59
C PHE A 418 -12.74 -10.41 7.79
N SER A 419 -13.11 -11.50 8.46
CA SER A 419 -13.32 -12.79 7.81
C SER A 419 -14.54 -12.78 6.87
N ASP A 420 -15.65 -12.15 7.27
CA ASP A 420 -16.86 -12.05 6.43
C ASP A 420 -16.66 -11.08 5.26
N PHE A 421 -15.85 -10.02 5.43
CA PHE A 421 -15.44 -9.18 4.32
C PHE A 421 -14.62 -9.99 3.30
N ALA A 422 -13.64 -10.77 3.76
CA ALA A 422 -12.84 -11.64 2.91
C ALA A 422 -13.71 -12.71 2.21
N VAL A 423 -14.55 -13.44 2.93
CA VAL A 423 -15.48 -14.46 2.39
C VAL A 423 -16.43 -13.86 1.34
N LYS A 424 -17.06 -12.71 1.65
CA LYS A 424 -17.98 -12.01 0.74
C LYS A 424 -17.27 -11.60 -0.54
N PHE A 425 -16.19 -10.84 -0.41
CA PHE A 425 -15.53 -10.26 -1.58
C PHE A 425 -14.69 -11.28 -2.37
N ALA A 426 -14.21 -12.37 -1.78
CA ALA A 426 -13.55 -13.48 -2.50
C ALA A 426 -14.38 -14.00 -3.69
N ARG A 427 -15.71 -14.02 -3.54
CA ARG A 427 -16.67 -14.43 -4.57
C ARG A 427 -17.00 -13.31 -5.57
N VAL A 428 -17.00 -12.07 -5.12
CA VAL A 428 -17.29 -10.87 -5.93
C VAL A 428 -16.12 -10.55 -6.88
N PRO A 429 -16.36 -10.33 -8.19
CA PRO A 429 -15.35 -9.83 -9.12
C PRO A 429 -14.83 -8.42 -8.76
N VAL A 430 -13.54 -8.15 -8.99
CA VAL A 430 -12.86 -6.86 -8.70
C VAL A 430 -13.23 -5.78 -9.70
N CYS A 431 -13.76 -4.62 -9.27
CA CYS A 431 -14.27 -3.57 -10.17
C CYS A 431 -13.30 -3.26 -11.32
N PRO A 432 -13.77 -3.27 -12.59
CA PRO A 432 -12.88 -3.07 -13.74
C PRO A 432 -12.40 -1.61 -13.85
N ARG A 433 -12.98 -0.69 -13.06
CA ARG A 433 -12.73 0.75 -13.08
C ARG A 433 -12.91 1.32 -14.50
N ILE A 434 -11.78 1.61 -15.15
CA ILE A 434 -11.63 2.16 -16.49
C ILE A 434 -11.69 1.08 -17.58
N GLY A 435 -11.48 -0.20 -17.22
CA GLY A 435 -11.75 -1.32 -18.12
C GLY A 435 -13.24 -1.63 -18.22
N ALA A 436 -13.60 -2.46 -19.20
CA ALA A 436 -14.97 -2.91 -19.42
C ALA A 436 -15.12 -4.43 -19.23
N TRP A 437 -16.32 -4.86 -18.87
CA TRP A 437 -16.68 -6.26 -18.63
C TRP A 437 -17.95 -6.69 -19.36
N GLN A 438 -18.02 -7.99 -19.67
CA GLN A 438 -19.14 -8.68 -20.30
C GLN A 438 -19.50 -9.92 -19.48
N ASN A 439 -20.76 -10.37 -19.54
CA ASN A 439 -21.26 -11.59 -18.89
C ASN A 439 -21.11 -11.62 -17.35
N VAL A 440 -21.20 -10.44 -16.73
CA VAL A 440 -21.20 -10.24 -15.26
C VAL A 440 -22.49 -9.56 -14.81
N LYS A 441 -22.79 -9.59 -13.51
CA LYS A 441 -23.93 -8.90 -12.90
C LYS A 441 -23.70 -7.38 -12.81
N TRP A 442 -24.76 -6.61 -13.07
CA TRP A 442 -24.81 -5.16 -12.98
C TRP A 442 -26.04 -4.67 -12.22
N TRP A 443 -25.89 -3.50 -11.60
CA TRP A 443 -26.92 -2.76 -10.87
C TRP A 443 -27.04 -1.33 -11.41
N GLY A 444 -28.10 -0.60 -11.07
CA GLY A 444 -28.24 0.83 -11.35
C GLY A 444 -29.45 1.17 -12.22
N TYR A 445 -29.23 1.98 -13.25
CA TYR A 445 -30.26 2.48 -14.17
C TYR A 445 -29.80 2.35 -15.64
N PRO A 446 -30.72 2.41 -16.62
CA PRO A 446 -30.34 2.53 -18.03
C PRO A 446 -29.38 3.72 -18.24
N GLY A 447 -28.25 3.47 -18.89
CA GLY A 447 -27.15 4.44 -19.08
C GLY A 447 -26.22 4.65 -17.88
N LEU A 448 -26.50 4.06 -16.71
CA LEU A 448 -25.80 4.30 -15.45
C LEU A 448 -25.63 2.98 -14.68
N LEU A 449 -24.59 2.22 -15.02
CA LEU A 449 -24.35 0.87 -14.49
C LEU A 449 -23.26 0.81 -13.42
N PHE A 450 -23.50 0.00 -12.39
CA PHE A 450 -22.63 -0.25 -11.25
C PHE A 450 -22.25 -1.74 -11.21
N CYS A 451 -20.96 -2.05 -11.07
CA CYS A 451 -20.50 -3.44 -10.93
C CYS A 451 -20.77 -3.98 -9.51
N GLU A 452 -20.76 -5.31 -9.37
CA GLU A 452 -21.03 -6.01 -8.10
C GLU A 452 -20.21 -5.49 -6.90
N GLU A 453 -18.92 -5.20 -7.11
CA GLU A 453 -18.07 -4.64 -6.06
C GLU A 453 -18.53 -3.24 -5.62
N CYS A 454 -18.70 -2.31 -6.54
CA CYS A 454 -19.11 -0.95 -6.16
C CYS A 454 -20.58 -0.87 -5.72
N TYR A 455 -21.42 -1.84 -6.10
CA TYR A 455 -22.73 -2.01 -5.50
C TYR A 455 -22.59 -2.37 -4.02
N TYR A 456 -21.92 -3.47 -3.68
CA TYR A 456 -21.79 -3.94 -2.30
C TYR A 456 -20.86 -3.13 -1.39
N GLU A 457 -19.92 -2.36 -1.94
CA GLU A 457 -19.01 -1.49 -1.17
C GLU A 457 -19.63 -0.11 -0.86
N PHE A 458 -20.53 0.39 -1.71
CA PHE A 458 -20.98 1.78 -1.65
C PHE A 458 -22.48 1.94 -1.92
N VAL A 459 -22.97 1.58 -3.11
CA VAL A 459 -24.34 1.93 -3.53
C VAL A 459 -25.41 1.27 -2.66
N ALA A 460 -25.21 0.01 -2.27
CA ALA A 460 -26.17 -0.74 -1.44
C ALA A 460 -26.37 -0.14 -0.04
N GLY A 461 -25.48 0.74 0.43
CA GLY A 461 -25.59 1.45 1.71
C GLY A 461 -26.25 2.83 1.62
N THR A 462 -26.63 3.31 0.43
CA THR A 462 -27.29 4.63 0.27
C THR A 462 -28.81 4.51 0.20
N ARG A 463 -29.53 5.63 0.42
CA ARG A 463 -31.00 5.69 0.42
C ARG A 463 -31.64 5.06 -0.83
N LEU A 464 -31.01 5.18 -1.99
CA LEU A 464 -31.50 4.65 -3.27
C LEU A 464 -30.94 3.25 -3.63
N GLY A 465 -30.08 2.66 -2.79
CA GLY A 465 -29.37 1.40 -3.07
C GLY A 465 -30.26 0.16 -3.20
N HIS A 466 -31.43 0.18 -2.54
CA HIS A 466 -32.42 -0.89 -2.63
C HIS A 466 -33.53 -0.62 -3.67
N SER A 467 -33.58 0.58 -4.25
CA SER A 467 -34.62 1.00 -5.22
C SER A 467 -34.11 1.06 -6.66
N LEU A 468 -33.00 0.38 -6.98
CA LEU A 468 -32.43 0.37 -8.32
C LEU A 468 -33.27 -0.50 -9.27
N PRO A 469 -33.74 0.01 -10.41
CA PRO A 469 -34.54 -0.76 -11.37
C PRO A 469 -33.72 -1.82 -12.12
N ILE A 470 -32.39 -1.66 -12.18
CA ILE A 470 -31.47 -2.72 -12.60
C ILE A 470 -30.85 -3.31 -11.34
N ASN A 471 -31.09 -4.61 -11.12
CA ASN A 471 -30.60 -5.39 -9.99
C ASN A 471 -30.19 -6.78 -10.52
N GLU A 472 -28.94 -7.18 -10.29
CA GLU A 472 -28.32 -8.44 -10.77
C GLU A 472 -28.41 -8.73 -12.30
N ALA A 473 -28.67 -7.73 -13.14
CA ALA A 473 -28.84 -7.94 -14.58
C ALA A 473 -27.51 -8.28 -15.28
N ILE A 474 -27.53 -9.28 -16.17
CA ILE A 474 -26.34 -9.69 -16.92
C ILE A 474 -26.35 -9.08 -18.33
N TYR A 475 -25.33 -8.29 -18.64
CA TYR A 475 -25.12 -7.71 -19.97
C TYR A 475 -24.08 -8.53 -20.75
N LYS A 476 -24.41 -8.87 -22.01
CA LYS A 476 -23.48 -9.54 -22.95
C LYS A 476 -22.44 -8.60 -23.56
N GLU A 477 -22.75 -7.32 -23.58
CA GLU A 477 -21.89 -6.26 -24.11
C GLU A 477 -20.84 -5.83 -23.08
N TYR A 478 -19.77 -5.20 -23.55
CA TYR A 478 -18.75 -4.58 -22.71
C TYR A 478 -19.29 -3.30 -22.05
N GLN A 479 -19.51 -3.37 -20.73
CA GLN A 479 -19.97 -2.26 -19.90
C GLN A 479 -18.87 -1.83 -18.91
N ILE A 480 -18.76 -0.52 -18.64
CA ILE A 480 -17.86 0.05 -17.63
C ILE A 480 -18.63 0.37 -16.34
N CYS A 481 -17.92 0.41 -15.21
CA CYS A 481 -18.51 0.91 -13.97
C CYS A 481 -18.62 2.46 -14.01
N GLN A 482 -19.78 2.99 -13.64
CA GLN A 482 -20.03 4.44 -13.59
C GLN A 482 -19.78 5.06 -12.20
N ILE A 483 -19.55 4.25 -11.15
CA ILE A 483 -19.51 4.71 -9.74
C ILE A 483 -18.19 4.38 -9.00
N TRP A 484 -17.10 4.17 -9.76
CA TRP A 484 -15.80 3.83 -9.17
C TRP A 484 -14.97 5.06 -8.75
N SER A 485 -15.20 6.23 -9.33
CA SER A 485 -14.43 7.45 -9.01
C SER A 485 -15.01 8.21 -7.80
N PRO A 486 -14.19 8.96 -7.05
CA PRO A 486 -14.69 9.78 -5.93
C PRO A 486 -15.74 10.82 -6.35
N ARG A 487 -15.56 11.45 -7.53
CA ARG A 487 -16.51 12.45 -8.06
C ARG A 487 -17.88 11.85 -8.36
N MET A 488 -17.94 10.72 -9.04
CA MET A 488 -19.21 10.02 -9.30
C MET A 488 -19.87 9.53 -8.00
N ARG A 489 -19.09 9.14 -6.99
CA ARG A 489 -19.61 8.81 -5.65
C ARG A 489 -20.16 10.04 -4.91
N GLY A 490 -19.56 11.22 -5.09
CA GLY A 490 -20.08 12.49 -4.57
C GLY A 490 -21.45 12.83 -5.16
N LEU A 491 -21.54 12.89 -6.49
CA LEU A 491 -22.80 13.13 -7.20
C LEU A 491 -23.90 12.12 -6.82
N TRP A 492 -23.56 10.85 -6.57
CA TRP A 492 -24.53 9.87 -6.08
C TRP A 492 -24.98 10.10 -4.62
N LYS A 493 -24.12 10.63 -3.73
CA LYS A 493 -24.56 11.08 -2.39
C LYS A 493 -25.60 12.21 -2.55
N GLU A 494 -25.32 13.22 -3.39
CA GLU A 494 -26.25 14.33 -3.67
C GLU A 494 -27.62 13.84 -4.16
N VAL A 495 -27.66 12.90 -5.12
CA VAL A 495 -28.92 12.30 -5.62
C VAL A 495 -29.67 11.51 -4.54
N CYS A 496 -28.96 10.89 -3.59
CA CYS A 496 -29.56 10.19 -2.45
C CYS A 496 -30.05 11.13 -1.35
N GLU A 497 -29.47 12.33 -1.24
CA GLU A 497 -29.85 13.36 -0.27
C GLU A 497 -31.07 14.16 -0.75
N ALA A 498 -31.14 14.44 -2.07
CA ALA A 498 -32.17 15.25 -2.72
C ALA A 498 -33.63 14.84 -2.47
N GLY A 499 -33.91 13.57 -2.15
CA GLY A 499 -35.29 13.15 -1.85
C GLY A 499 -35.43 11.68 -1.47
N GLN A 500 -36.67 11.19 -1.53
CA GLN A 500 -37.02 9.77 -1.45
C GLN A 500 -37.07 9.15 -2.86
N PRO A 501 -36.93 7.82 -3.02
CA PRO A 501 -37.08 7.16 -4.32
C PRO A 501 -38.40 7.55 -5.01
N GLY A 502 -38.32 8.06 -6.25
CA GLY A 502 -39.50 8.49 -7.02
C GLY A 502 -40.16 9.80 -6.54
N SER A 503 -39.46 10.61 -5.75
CA SER A 503 -39.83 12.01 -5.53
C SER A 503 -39.26 12.89 -6.65
N ALA A 504 -40.00 13.95 -7.03
CA ALA A 504 -39.62 14.81 -8.16
C ALA A 504 -38.19 15.37 -8.03
N ASP A 505 -37.77 15.74 -6.81
CA ASP A 505 -36.42 16.26 -6.55
C ASP A 505 -35.34 15.19 -6.73
N SER A 506 -35.60 13.95 -6.29
CA SER A 506 -34.71 12.81 -6.51
C SER A 506 -34.64 12.41 -7.98
N ASP A 507 -35.76 12.43 -8.71
CA ASP A 507 -35.80 12.11 -10.15
C ASP A 507 -35.11 13.20 -10.99
N ASN A 508 -35.26 14.48 -10.63
CA ASN A 508 -34.54 15.60 -11.24
C ASN A 508 -33.02 15.48 -11.02
N ALA A 509 -32.59 15.23 -9.77
CA ALA A 509 -31.18 15.01 -9.46
C ALA A 509 -30.61 13.78 -10.20
N LEU A 510 -31.36 12.69 -10.24
CA LEU A 510 -31.00 11.47 -10.97
C LEU A 510 -30.93 11.69 -12.49
N ALA A 511 -31.77 12.55 -13.06
CA ALA A 511 -31.68 12.94 -14.47
C ALA A 511 -30.40 13.73 -14.77
N GLY A 512 -30.01 14.67 -13.88
CA GLY A 512 -28.73 15.37 -13.96
C GLY A 512 -27.52 14.41 -13.84
N PHE A 513 -27.57 13.47 -12.90
CA PHE A 513 -26.49 12.48 -12.75
C PHE A 513 -26.39 11.53 -13.96
N LYS A 514 -27.53 11.14 -14.57
CA LYS A 514 -27.55 10.37 -15.82
C LYS A 514 -26.98 11.15 -17.01
N SER A 515 -27.25 12.45 -17.13
CA SER A 515 -26.68 13.26 -18.23
C SER A 515 -25.15 13.43 -18.06
N PHE A 516 -24.67 13.62 -16.83
CA PHE A 516 -23.23 13.62 -16.53
C PHE A 516 -22.58 12.27 -16.84
N ALA A 517 -23.21 11.15 -16.45
CA ALA A 517 -22.71 9.80 -16.78
C ALA A 517 -22.69 9.51 -18.30
N ALA A 518 -23.68 10.01 -19.04
CA ALA A 518 -23.70 9.91 -20.50
C ALA A 518 -22.58 10.73 -21.16
N HIS A 519 -22.32 11.95 -20.66
CA HIS A 519 -21.19 12.77 -21.11
C HIS A 519 -19.85 12.08 -20.81
N ARG A 520 -19.67 11.55 -19.58
CA ARG A 520 -18.51 10.75 -19.16
C ARG A 520 -18.28 9.54 -20.07
N MET A 521 -19.34 8.85 -20.48
CA MET A 521 -19.25 7.74 -21.45
C MET A 521 -18.78 8.23 -22.84
N SER A 522 -19.31 9.37 -23.31
CA SER A 522 -18.85 9.96 -24.59
C SER A 522 -17.37 10.33 -24.56
N VAL A 523 -16.88 10.90 -23.45
CA VAL A 523 -15.44 11.20 -23.27
C VAL A 523 -14.63 9.90 -23.25
N TYR A 524 -15.10 8.87 -22.54
CA TYR A 524 -14.45 7.55 -22.48
C TYR A 524 -14.33 6.87 -23.85
N ASP A 525 -15.40 6.90 -24.66
CA ASP A 525 -15.44 6.30 -25.99
C ASP A 525 -14.55 7.05 -27.00
N GLN A 526 -14.41 8.38 -26.84
CA GLN A 526 -13.54 9.21 -27.67
C GLN A 526 -12.06 9.14 -27.26
N THR A 527 -11.74 8.86 -25.99
CA THR A 527 -10.36 8.87 -25.47
C THR A 527 -9.83 7.47 -25.17
N ILE A 528 -10.35 6.80 -24.14
CA ILE A 528 -9.79 5.56 -23.60
C ILE A 528 -9.89 4.41 -24.61
N ARG A 529 -11.03 4.25 -25.29
CA ARG A 529 -11.14 3.18 -26.31
C ARG A 529 -10.16 3.39 -27.48
N GLN A 530 -9.90 4.64 -27.86
CA GLN A 530 -8.93 4.96 -28.92
C GLN A 530 -7.50 4.68 -28.45
N ILE A 531 -7.15 5.05 -27.21
CA ILE A 531 -5.85 4.77 -26.61
C ILE A 531 -5.63 3.25 -26.44
N GLU A 532 -6.63 2.48 -26.02
CA GLU A 532 -6.55 1.02 -25.96
C GLU A 532 -6.41 0.40 -27.36
N PHE A 533 -7.16 0.88 -28.34
CA PHE A 533 -7.05 0.41 -29.73
C PHE A 533 -5.65 0.66 -30.30
N LEU A 534 -5.12 1.89 -30.17
CA LEU A 534 -3.77 2.25 -30.60
C LEU A 534 -2.72 1.40 -29.89
N LYS A 535 -2.80 1.21 -28.55
CA LYS A 535 -1.85 0.35 -27.82
C LYS A 535 -1.90 -1.12 -28.27
N ARG A 536 -3.08 -1.66 -28.59
CA ARG A 536 -3.21 -3.03 -29.14
C ARG A 536 -2.62 -3.12 -30.55
N MET A 537 -2.89 -2.15 -31.42
CA MET A 537 -2.32 -2.10 -32.77
C MET A 537 -0.80 -1.94 -32.75
N GLN A 538 -0.27 -1.10 -31.86
CA GLN A 538 1.16 -0.94 -31.61
C GLN A 538 1.82 -2.25 -31.17
N ALA A 539 1.22 -2.96 -30.21
CA ALA A 539 1.73 -4.25 -29.75
C ALA A 539 1.79 -5.29 -30.87
N ILE A 540 0.75 -5.35 -31.72
CA ILE A 540 0.71 -6.23 -32.90
C ILE A 540 1.81 -5.85 -33.91
N LYS A 541 2.00 -4.56 -34.21
CA LYS A 541 3.07 -4.12 -35.12
C LYS A 541 4.47 -4.39 -34.58
N ASN A 542 4.70 -4.18 -33.29
CA ASN A 542 5.98 -4.54 -32.63
C ASN A 542 6.25 -6.05 -32.70
N GLN A 543 5.23 -6.88 -32.50
CA GLN A 543 5.37 -8.34 -32.56
C GLN A 543 5.64 -8.85 -33.98
N ASP A 544 4.93 -8.33 -34.99
CA ASP A 544 5.21 -8.67 -36.40
C ASP A 544 6.59 -8.17 -36.82
N ALA A 545 6.95 -6.91 -36.51
CA ALA A 545 8.28 -6.37 -36.80
C ALA A 545 9.40 -7.25 -36.22
N ALA A 546 9.30 -7.63 -34.94
CA ALA A 546 10.25 -8.54 -34.30
C ALA A 546 10.31 -9.92 -34.99
N PHE A 547 9.16 -10.46 -35.43
CA PHE A 547 9.11 -11.71 -36.19
C PHE A 547 9.75 -11.58 -37.57
N GLN A 548 9.54 -10.47 -38.31
CA GLN A 548 10.24 -10.22 -39.58
C GLN A 548 11.75 -10.07 -39.36
N GLY A 549 12.19 -9.47 -38.24
CA GLY A 549 13.60 -9.42 -37.83
C GLY A 549 14.21 -10.81 -37.64
N LEU A 550 13.52 -11.71 -36.93
CA LEU A 550 13.94 -13.10 -36.76
C LEU A 550 14.01 -13.84 -38.11
N MET A 551 13.01 -13.66 -38.98
CA MET A 551 13.00 -14.22 -40.33
C MET A 551 14.14 -13.68 -41.20
N SER A 552 14.50 -12.40 -41.07
CA SER A 552 15.67 -11.82 -41.75
C SER A 552 16.96 -12.58 -41.41
N VAL A 553 17.23 -12.81 -40.12
CA VAL A 553 18.41 -13.55 -39.67
C VAL A 553 18.40 -14.99 -40.19
N GLN A 554 17.25 -15.67 -40.17
CA GLN A 554 17.12 -17.02 -40.72
C GLN A 554 17.39 -17.07 -42.23
N TYR A 555 16.81 -16.15 -43.01
CA TYR A 555 17.05 -16.07 -44.45
C TYR A 555 18.49 -15.66 -44.80
N GLN A 556 19.14 -14.82 -43.98
CA GLN A 556 20.56 -14.49 -44.11
C GLN A 556 21.45 -15.72 -43.83
N GLY A 557 21.10 -16.56 -42.85
CA GLY A 557 21.78 -17.84 -42.61
C GLY A 557 21.64 -18.80 -43.79
N ILE A 558 20.42 -18.99 -44.30
CA ILE A 558 20.16 -19.82 -45.48
C ILE A 558 20.88 -19.29 -46.72
N GLY A 559 20.88 -17.96 -46.93
CA GLY A 559 21.58 -17.31 -48.04
C GLY A 559 23.10 -17.37 -47.91
N GLY A 560 23.62 -17.37 -46.67
CA GLY A 560 25.03 -17.60 -46.35
C GLY A 560 25.50 -19.04 -46.57
N ILE A 561 24.59 -20.02 -46.57
CA ILE A 561 24.88 -21.41 -46.99
C ILE A 561 24.74 -21.56 -48.50
N ALA A 562 23.69 -20.97 -49.10
CA ALA A 562 23.40 -21.08 -50.52
C ALA A 562 24.49 -20.50 -51.44
N SER A 563 25.20 -19.46 -51.00
CA SER A 563 26.32 -18.86 -51.73
C SER A 563 27.55 -19.78 -51.87
N TRP A 564 27.68 -20.83 -51.05
CA TRP A 564 28.79 -21.79 -51.15
C TRP A 564 28.54 -22.85 -52.23
N GLY A 565 27.27 -23.08 -52.59
CA GLY A 565 26.86 -24.10 -53.58
C GLY A 565 26.59 -23.58 -54.99
N PHE A 566 26.51 -22.26 -55.19
CA PHE A 566 26.20 -21.64 -56.49
C PHE A 566 26.99 -20.35 -56.70
N GLN A 567 27.89 -20.35 -57.68
CA GLN A 567 28.41 -19.14 -58.32
C GLN A 567 27.77 -19.00 -59.70
N GLY A 568 27.00 -17.94 -59.92
CA GLY A 568 26.42 -17.61 -61.22
C GLY A 568 25.95 -16.16 -61.26
N ASP A 569 26.17 -15.48 -62.39
CA ASP A 569 26.08 -14.01 -62.52
C ASP A 569 24.68 -13.40 -62.31
N ARG A 570 23.65 -14.21 -62.02
CA ARG A 570 22.26 -13.78 -61.86
C ARG A 570 21.97 -13.31 -60.44
N LYS A 571 22.35 -12.07 -60.13
CA LYS A 571 21.95 -11.41 -58.89
C LYS A 571 20.42 -11.35 -58.75
N SER A 572 19.93 -11.64 -57.56
CA SER A 572 18.53 -11.57 -57.15
C SER A 572 18.28 -10.26 -56.40
N GLY A 573 17.28 -9.48 -56.79
CA GLY A 573 17.07 -8.17 -56.18
C GLY A 573 16.05 -7.30 -56.91
N ASN A 574 16.06 -6.02 -56.56
CA ASN A 574 15.43 -4.93 -57.29
C ASN A 574 16.09 -3.59 -56.87
N ASN A 575 15.59 -2.46 -57.38
CA ASN A 575 16.16 -1.14 -57.07
C ASN A 575 15.83 -0.61 -55.66
N SER A 576 14.93 -1.24 -54.89
CA SER A 576 14.59 -0.80 -53.52
C SER A 576 15.34 -1.55 -52.42
N ILE A 577 15.69 -2.83 -52.65
CA ILE A 577 16.48 -3.65 -51.71
C ILE A 577 17.93 -3.90 -52.16
N GLY A 578 18.31 -3.45 -53.36
CA GLY A 578 19.59 -3.76 -53.98
C GLY A 578 19.65 -5.17 -54.60
N TRP A 579 20.83 -5.52 -55.12
CA TRP A 579 21.08 -6.72 -55.91
C TRP A 579 22.05 -7.67 -55.20
N TRP A 580 21.55 -8.83 -54.78
CA TRP A 580 22.22 -9.80 -53.92
C TRP A 580 22.57 -11.08 -54.68
N ASP A 581 23.59 -11.82 -54.24
CA ASP A 581 24.10 -12.95 -55.01
C ASP A 581 23.18 -14.20 -54.98
N ASN A 582 22.18 -14.22 -54.09
CA ASN A 582 21.09 -15.20 -54.14
C ASN A 582 19.76 -14.67 -53.58
N ARG A 583 18.67 -15.38 -53.90
CA ARG A 583 17.30 -15.00 -53.52
C ARG A 583 17.02 -14.93 -52.02
N TYR A 584 17.79 -15.66 -51.20
CA TYR A 584 17.57 -15.69 -49.75
C TYR A 584 18.18 -14.47 -49.07
N ASN A 585 19.36 -14.01 -49.51
CA ASN A 585 19.92 -12.72 -49.08
C ASN A 585 19.02 -11.54 -49.50
N ALA A 586 18.44 -11.60 -50.71
CA ALA A 586 17.45 -10.61 -51.15
C ALA A 586 16.16 -10.62 -50.30
N GLU A 587 15.66 -11.81 -49.92
CA GLU A 587 14.50 -11.93 -49.01
C GLU A 587 14.83 -11.45 -47.60
N ALA A 588 16.01 -11.79 -47.07
CA ALA A 588 16.48 -11.30 -45.77
C ALA A 588 16.44 -9.76 -45.72
N ARG A 589 16.96 -9.08 -46.74
CA ARG A 589 16.90 -7.60 -46.79
C ARG A 589 15.46 -7.08 -46.76
N ARG A 590 14.53 -7.66 -47.53
CA ARG A 590 13.10 -7.27 -47.46
C ARG A 590 12.54 -7.41 -46.04
N ARG A 591 12.84 -8.53 -45.37
CA ARG A 591 12.35 -8.79 -44.00
C ARG A 591 12.91 -7.77 -43.01
N LEU A 592 14.17 -7.36 -43.18
CA LEU A 592 14.79 -6.29 -42.40
C LEU A 592 14.14 -4.91 -42.66
N ASP A 593 13.80 -4.60 -43.92
CA ASP A 593 13.11 -3.35 -44.28
C ASP A 593 11.66 -3.30 -43.74
N VAL A 594 10.96 -4.43 -43.74
CA VAL A 594 9.64 -4.56 -43.10
C VAL A 594 9.74 -4.48 -41.57
N MET A 595 10.78 -5.05 -40.94
CA MET A 595 11.05 -4.88 -39.52
C MET A 595 11.25 -3.39 -39.16
N HIS A 596 12.10 -2.67 -39.88
CA HIS A 596 12.37 -1.26 -39.58
C HIS A 596 11.14 -0.37 -39.77
N SER A 597 10.38 -0.57 -40.85
CA SER A 597 9.12 0.18 -41.08
C SER A 597 8.03 -0.19 -40.06
N GLY A 598 7.91 -1.46 -39.68
CA GLY A 598 6.97 -1.91 -38.64
C GLY A 598 7.23 -1.28 -37.27
N PHE A 599 8.49 -1.11 -36.88
CA PHE A 599 8.84 -0.38 -35.65
C PHE A 599 8.59 1.13 -35.76
N GLN A 600 8.90 1.77 -36.90
CA GLN A 600 8.61 3.20 -37.12
C GLN A 600 7.10 3.48 -37.09
N ASP A 601 6.29 2.58 -37.64
CA ASP A 601 4.82 2.62 -37.59
C ASP A 601 4.25 2.41 -36.19
N ALA A 602 4.92 1.62 -35.33
CA ALA A 602 4.55 1.47 -33.93
C ALA A 602 4.96 2.69 -33.09
N GLU A 603 6.06 3.36 -33.47
CA GLU A 603 6.50 4.61 -32.85
C GLU A 603 5.58 5.78 -33.21
N SER A 604 5.11 5.88 -34.46
CA SER A 604 4.18 6.94 -34.89
C SER A 604 2.84 6.88 -34.13
N MET A 605 2.28 5.68 -33.94
CA MET A 605 1.10 5.46 -33.08
C MET A 605 1.31 5.93 -31.63
N SER A 606 2.54 5.84 -31.11
CA SER A 606 2.87 6.35 -29.76
C SER A 606 2.75 7.87 -29.68
N ARG A 607 3.06 8.57 -30.77
CA ARG A 607 3.01 10.05 -30.87
C ARG A 607 1.59 10.59 -31.01
N GLU A 608 0.61 9.77 -31.38
CA GLU A 608 -0.82 10.12 -31.41
C GLU A 608 -1.49 10.01 -30.02
N ILE A 609 -0.98 9.16 -29.12
CA ILE A 609 -1.56 9.00 -27.77
C ILE A 609 -1.55 10.33 -26.97
N PRO A 610 -0.50 11.18 -27.02
CA PRO A 610 -0.53 12.52 -26.42
C PRO A 610 -1.57 13.50 -27.01
N SER A 611 -1.86 13.47 -28.31
CA SER A 611 -2.82 14.42 -28.90
C SER A 611 -4.26 14.12 -28.48
N LEU A 612 -4.59 12.83 -28.31
CA LEU A 612 -5.85 12.38 -27.71
C LEU A 612 -6.02 12.84 -26.25
N LYS A 613 -4.94 12.94 -25.47
CA LYS A 613 -4.98 13.52 -24.11
C LYS A 613 -5.30 15.02 -24.14
N ASN A 614 -4.77 15.76 -25.12
CA ASN A 614 -4.97 17.21 -25.23
C ASN A 614 -6.39 17.59 -25.68
N LEU A 615 -7.02 16.78 -26.53
CA LEU A 615 -8.42 16.98 -26.94
C LEU A 615 -9.38 17.00 -25.72
N SER A 616 -9.12 16.17 -24.71
CA SER A 616 -9.91 16.13 -23.48
C SER A 616 -9.64 17.25 -22.47
N PHE A 617 -8.58 18.07 -22.64
CA PHE A 617 -8.43 19.32 -21.89
C PHE A 617 -9.24 20.46 -22.51
N SER A 618 -9.44 20.44 -23.83
CA SER A 618 -10.11 21.52 -24.58
C SER A 618 -11.65 21.52 -24.45
N ALA A 619 -12.23 20.51 -23.81
CA ALA A 619 -13.67 20.34 -23.68
C ALA A 619 -14.24 20.85 -22.33
N THR A 620 -13.38 21.15 -21.36
CA THR A 620 -13.76 21.23 -19.93
C THR A 620 -13.83 22.67 -19.38
N ILE A 621 -13.80 23.69 -20.24
CA ILE A 621 -13.82 25.11 -19.85
C ILE A 621 -14.97 25.85 -20.55
N PRO A 622 -16.15 25.95 -19.92
CA PRO A 622 -16.98 27.15 -20.04
C PRO A 622 -16.21 28.35 -19.48
N HIS A 623 -16.36 29.54 -20.06
CA HIS A 623 -15.65 30.73 -19.60
C HIS A 623 -16.15 31.21 -18.22
N GLU A 624 -15.38 30.92 -17.17
CA GLU A 624 -15.35 31.69 -15.92
C GLU A 624 -13.95 32.30 -15.72
N GLU A 625 -13.86 33.37 -14.93
CA GLU A 625 -12.66 34.22 -14.85
C GLU A 625 -11.51 33.57 -14.05
N PRO A 626 -10.24 33.82 -14.42
CA PRO A 626 -9.09 33.14 -13.81
C PRO A 626 -8.85 33.63 -12.37
N THR A 627 -9.05 32.75 -11.40
CA THR A 627 -8.59 32.97 -10.02
C THR A 627 -7.05 32.81 -9.92
N PRO A 628 -6.35 33.56 -9.06
CA PRO A 628 -4.91 33.81 -9.21
C PRO A 628 -3.96 32.65 -8.81
N ASN A 629 -4.46 31.43 -8.58
CA ASN A 629 -3.68 30.30 -8.08
C ASN A 629 -3.25 29.33 -9.19
N GLY A 630 -2.63 29.83 -10.25
CA GLY A 630 -2.12 29.03 -11.36
C GLY A 630 -0.92 28.16 -10.97
N VAL A 631 -1.14 26.88 -10.70
CA VAL A 631 -0.06 25.92 -10.40
C VAL A 631 0.52 25.35 -11.70
N HIS A 632 1.70 25.83 -12.10
CA HIS A 632 2.49 25.18 -13.15
C HIS A 632 3.05 23.86 -12.63
N PHE A 633 2.62 22.75 -13.24
CA PHE A 633 3.25 21.44 -13.04
C PHE A 633 4.25 21.14 -14.16
N ALA A 634 5.40 20.57 -13.79
CA ALA A 634 6.43 20.16 -14.72
C ALA A 634 6.03 18.91 -15.52
N LEU A 635 6.64 18.72 -16.68
CA LEU A 635 6.54 17.50 -17.47
C LEU A 635 7.15 16.33 -16.68
N LEU A 636 6.31 15.39 -16.27
CA LEU A 636 6.71 14.10 -15.69
C LEU A 636 6.67 13.01 -16.77
N ASP A 637 7.55 12.01 -16.66
CA ASP A 637 7.70 10.96 -17.65
C ASP A 637 6.42 10.15 -17.89
N ILE A 638 6.22 9.76 -19.15
CA ILE A 638 4.89 9.49 -19.71
C ILE A 638 4.44 8.03 -19.54
N ASP A 639 5.37 7.10 -19.35
CA ASP A 639 5.10 5.67 -19.45
C ASP A 639 4.47 5.03 -18.19
N ASP A 640 4.77 5.55 -16.99
CA ASP A 640 4.27 5.01 -15.71
C ASP A 640 2.94 5.65 -15.24
N LEU A 641 2.37 6.58 -16.02
CA LEU A 641 1.09 7.23 -15.69
C LEU A 641 -0.12 6.33 -15.98
N ARG A 642 -0.40 5.46 -15.00
CA ARG A 642 -1.66 4.73 -14.78
C ARG A 642 -2.89 5.48 -15.33
N LEU A 643 -3.56 4.88 -16.32
CA LEU A 643 -4.69 5.49 -17.05
C LEU A 643 -5.86 5.90 -16.13
N ASP A 644 -6.07 5.21 -15.00
CA ASP A 644 -7.10 5.57 -14.02
C ASP A 644 -6.82 6.93 -13.35
N LYS A 645 -5.57 7.35 -13.18
CA LYS A 645 -5.24 8.73 -12.74
C LYS A 645 -5.58 9.77 -13.80
N ILE A 646 -5.32 9.48 -15.07
CA ILE A 646 -5.62 10.41 -16.17
C ILE A 646 -7.13 10.58 -16.31
N PHE A 647 -7.91 9.48 -16.28
CA PHE A 647 -9.36 9.59 -16.42
C PHE A 647 -10.04 10.31 -15.24
N VAL A 648 -9.58 10.08 -13.99
CA VAL A 648 -10.06 10.86 -12.83
C VAL A 648 -9.68 12.35 -12.91
N PHE A 649 -8.63 12.71 -13.65
CA PHE A 649 -8.27 14.11 -13.90
C PHE A 649 -9.14 14.76 -15.01
N LEU A 650 -9.78 13.96 -15.86
CA LEU A 650 -10.66 14.41 -16.95
C LEU A 650 -12.15 14.42 -16.57
N GLU A 651 -12.52 13.92 -15.38
CA GLU A 651 -13.89 13.93 -14.83
C GLU A 651 -14.25 15.25 -14.14
#